data_AF-A0A6P9FI85-F1
#
_entry.id   AF-A0A6P9FI85-F1
#
_cell.length_a   1.000
_cell.length_b   1.000
_cell.length_c   1.000
_cell.angle_alpha   90.00
_cell.angle_beta   90.00
_cell.angle_gamma   90.00
#
_symmetry.space_group_name_H-M   'P 1'
#
loop_
_entity.id
_entity.type
_entity.pdbx_description
1 polymer ?
#
loop_
_entity_poly.entity_id
_entity_poly.type
_entity_poly.pdbx_seq_one_letter_code
_entity_poly.pdbx_strand_id
1 'polypeptide(L)'
;MNSRAGSFLWNLRRFSTLVPTSRTMRLYPLGFSRMKIVYSNWNPRNLLLSDFGNGVQSSIRYLFQDVLIFKSGDNFQTKGIGTETVLTVDRLLCPRRLSFDSKHSLDPDDGLKKITFHHKASNEDMLTKETKPTPVNYKKLSQECSSLSDVLDTFSEGPIFPSSDYFSAMWIIAKRMSDDQKRVERQLMFNHPVFNQLCEQVMRESKIMHCDHLLFSLHAMVKLGIPQNALLVQTLLRVVQERINECDEKCLSVLSSILEAMEPCKNVDVLRAGLRILVDQQVWKIEHVFTLQAVIRCVGKDAPIALKRKLEMKTLRELDRFSDLNSQHMFEALDAMNHCSIIFLDECSKMVIGNIHGCPFKVLINILQSCRDLQYCNLDLFKGTADYVATTIDIWKLKQVLFLLILFDNLGFRHTDLMDLFMKKVIADPSSLNMKSIICILHVYSSLNHFYKCQTSEFQEVMATSLTGYLHHISSENLLNAVCSFCSMNHFAMARINPLLQKDVINELLMSGDERNAHKLRILAACLKLDISCHNTIDLAPPLLSTALYPTVKVADALSSFLGEEYFSENRQLPHNYYINFEVRMDINRSKVLPFSDVVISAADTQRVAELCVPRSTYCLDLAHPRGFLAMKMRHLKVMAFHVILVCNWEVERLEMQDVVTLLKTKLYSAEAFLTADVNLQSMC
;
A
#
# COMPACT_ATOMS: atom_id res chain seq x y z
N MET A 1 -36.37 42.40 10.42
CA MET A 1 -35.19 43.25 10.24
C MET A 1 -34.01 42.69 11.03
N ASN A 2 -32.97 42.28 10.29
CA ASN A 2 -31.54 42.20 10.60
C ASN A 2 -31.04 41.77 11.99
N SER A 3 -30.69 40.48 12.13
CA SER A 3 -29.55 40.05 12.98
C SER A 3 -28.98 38.66 12.67
N ARG A 4 -29.69 37.79 11.90
CA ARG A 4 -29.18 36.43 11.56
C ARG A 4 -28.33 36.33 10.28
N ALA A 5 -28.35 37.33 9.40
CA ALA A 5 -27.48 37.37 8.22
C ALA A 5 -26.02 37.77 8.55
N GLY A 6 -25.79 38.35 9.73
CA GLY A 6 -24.46 38.82 10.17
C GLY A 6 -23.49 37.70 10.53
N SER A 7 -23.97 36.55 11.04
CA SER A 7 -23.10 35.42 11.40
C SER A 7 -22.57 34.67 10.16
N PHE A 8 -23.29 34.76 9.04
CA PHE A 8 -22.91 34.16 7.76
C PHE A 8 -21.72 34.91 7.12
N LEU A 9 -21.80 36.24 7.09
CA LEU A 9 -20.71 37.10 6.61
C LEU A 9 -19.48 37.05 7.52
N TRP A 10 -19.66 36.87 8.83
CA TRP A 10 -18.54 36.89 9.77
C TRP A 10 -17.70 35.60 9.73
N ASN A 11 -18.33 34.44 9.49
CA ASN A 11 -17.60 33.19 9.31
C ASN A 11 -16.88 33.14 7.96
N LEU A 12 -17.51 33.56 6.85
CA LEU A 12 -16.86 33.55 5.53
C LEU A 12 -15.73 34.59 5.40
N ARG A 13 -15.88 35.81 5.97
CA ARG A 13 -14.81 36.84 5.96
C ARG A 13 -13.62 36.51 6.85
N ARG A 14 -13.80 35.76 7.96
CA ARG A 14 -12.65 35.36 8.81
C ARG A 14 -11.75 34.34 8.13
N PHE A 15 -12.25 33.56 7.18
CA PHE A 15 -11.45 32.58 6.44
C PHE A 15 -10.80 33.15 5.17
N SER A 16 -11.34 34.23 4.57
CA SER A 16 -10.69 34.90 3.43
C SER A 16 -9.49 35.78 3.83
N THR A 17 -9.38 36.17 5.09
CA THR A 17 -8.20 36.88 5.65
C THR A 17 -7.15 35.94 6.26
N LEU A 18 -7.39 34.63 6.26
CA LEU A 18 -6.41 33.63 6.64
C LEU A 18 -5.86 32.98 5.36
N VAL A 19 -4.81 33.59 4.81
CA VAL A 19 -3.90 32.87 3.90
C VAL A 19 -3.53 31.57 4.61
N PRO A 20 -3.73 30.39 4.01
CA PRO A 20 -3.11 29.19 4.54
C PRO A 20 -1.62 29.33 4.27
N THR A 21 -0.88 29.86 5.24
CA THR A 21 0.51 29.49 5.45
C THR A 21 0.55 27.98 5.31
N SER A 22 1.34 27.51 4.34
CA SER A 22 1.82 26.14 4.18
C SER A 22 1.64 25.32 5.44
N ARG A 23 0.88 24.21 5.35
CA ARG A 23 0.67 23.20 6.41
C ARG A 23 1.82 23.14 7.43
N THR A 24 1.74 23.96 8.46
CA THR A 24 2.56 23.81 9.66
C THR A 24 1.79 22.85 10.54
N MET A 25 2.24 21.61 10.52
CA MET A 25 1.80 20.55 11.43
C MET A 25 2.14 21.00 12.85
N ARG A 26 1.18 21.63 13.54
CA ARG A 26 1.36 22.00 14.94
C ARG A 26 1.07 20.77 15.78
N LEU A 27 2.15 20.12 16.20
CA LEU A 27 2.22 19.14 17.26
C LEU A 27 1.55 19.68 18.53
N TYR A 28 0.57 18.95 19.07
CA TYR A 28 0.30 18.91 20.50
C TYR A 28 0.45 17.46 20.96
N PRO A 29 0.98 17.24 22.18
CA PRO A 29 1.56 15.98 22.60
C PRO A 29 0.44 15.00 22.94
N LEU A 30 0.49 13.81 22.33
CA LEU A 30 -0.34 12.68 22.73
C LEU A 30 0.18 12.16 24.08
N GLY A 31 -0.44 12.61 25.16
CA GLY A 31 -0.43 11.91 26.43
C GLY A 31 -1.17 10.58 26.28
N PHE A 32 -0.44 9.48 26.45
CA PHE A 32 -0.99 8.13 26.43
C PHE A 32 -1.88 7.90 27.67
N SER A 33 -3.20 7.87 27.49
CA SER A 33 -4.09 7.20 28.43
C SER A 33 -4.28 5.74 27.99
N ARG A 34 -3.94 4.81 28.90
CA ARG A 34 -4.07 3.35 28.76
C ARG A 34 -5.44 2.96 28.21
N MET A 35 -5.48 2.16 27.14
CA MET A 35 -6.72 1.52 26.67
C MET A 35 -6.80 0.07 27.16
N LYS A 36 -7.94 -0.21 27.78
CA LYS A 36 -8.35 -1.50 28.37
C LYS A 36 -8.77 -2.45 27.26
N ILE A 37 -8.25 -3.67 27.26
CA ILE A 37 -8.54 -4.73 26.28
C ILE A 37 -10.02 -5.13 26.40
N VAL A 38 -10.75 -5.11 25.28
CA VAL A 38 -12.08 -5.72 25.14
C VAL A 38 -12.02 -6.66 23.93
N TYR A 39 -12.24 -7.95 24.17
CA TYR A 39 -12.27 -9.00 23.16
C TYR A 39 -13.48 -8.86 22.23
N SER A 40 -13.30 -9.07 20.92
CA SER A 40 -14.39 -9.25 19.95
C SER A 40 -14.25 -10.58 19.20
N ASN A 41 -15.37 -11.30 19.13
CA ASN A 41 -15.55 -12.72 18.78
C ASN A 41 -14.92 -13.19 17.45
N TRP A 42 -14.14 -14.29 17.54
CA TRP A 42 -13.60 -15.11 16.45
C TRP A 42 -14.66 -16.06 15.85
N ASN A 43 -14.58 -16.34 14.54
CA ASN A 43 -15.41 -17.35 13.86
C ASN A 43 -14.52 -18.31 13.03
N PRO A 44 -14.60 -19.65 13.16
CA PRO A 44 -13.51 -20.57 12.82
C PRO A 44 -13.55 -21.22 11.42
N ARG A 45 -14.40 -20.79 10.48
CA ARG A 45 -14.72 -21.59 9.28
C ARG A 45 -13.98 -21.25 7.97
N ASN A 46 -13.01 -20.34 7.96
CA ASN A 46 -12.19 -20.04 6.77
C ASN A 46 -10.74 -20.55 6.84
N LEU A 47 -10.43 -21.39 7.84
CA LEU A 47 -9.08 -21.77 8.24
C LEU A 47 -8.42 -22.90 7.43
N LEU A 48 -9.02 -23.41 6.35
CA LEU A 48 -8.51 -24.62 5.69
C LEU A 48 -7.79 -24.40 4.36
N LEU A 49 -7.71 -23.16 3.83
CA LEU A 49 -7.02 -22.88 2.56
C LEU A 49 -6.23 -21.55 2.55
N SER A 50 -5.90 -21.00 3.72
CA SER A 50 -5.08 -19.77 3.83
C SER A 50 -4.14 -19.82 5.04
N ASP A 51 -3.14 -20.71 4.99
CA ASP A 51 -2.11 -20.92 6.03
C ASP A 51 -1.06 -19.80 6.14
N PHE A 52 -1.48 -18.54 6.00
CA PHE A 52 -0.68 -17.37 6.35
C PHE A 52 -1.20 -16.63 7.58
N GLY A 53 -2.19 -17.19 8.27
CA GLY A 53 -2.87 -16.57 9.41
C GLY A 53 -2.66 -17.28 10.74
N ASN A 54 -1.42 -17.45 11.21
CA ASN A 54 -1.18 -17.59 12.65
C ASN A 54 -0.77 -16.24 13.21
N GLY A 55 -1.72 -15.60 13.89
CA GLY A 55 -1.56 -14.31 14.54
C GLY A 55 -0.61 -14.41 15.73
N VAL A 56 0.68 -14.19 15.49
CA VAL A 56 1.61 -13.49 16.37
C VAL A 56 2.58 -12.75 15.46
N GLN A 57 2.67 -11.44 15.62
CA GLN A 57 3.62 -10.59 14.89
C GLN A 57 5.04 -11.16 15.02
N SER A 58 5.60 -11.62 13.90
CA SER A 58 7.01 -12.01 13.85
C SER A 58 7.89 -10.78 14.12
N SER A 59 8.82 -10.87 15.06
CA SER A 59 9.75 -9.81 15.49
C SER A 59 10.56 -9.15 14.37
N ILE A 60 10.60 -9.76 13.17
CA ILE A 60 11.30 -9.26 11.98
C ILE A 60 10.59 -8.04 11.35
N ARG A 61 9.26 -7.91 11.51
CA ARG A 61 8.48 -6.78 10.95
C ARG A 61 8.80 -5.42 11.60
N TYR A 62 9.52 -5.41 12.74
CA TYR A 62 9.65 -4.21 13.55
C TYR A 62 10.88 -3.36 13.24
N LEU A 63 11.92 -3.87 12.60
CA LEU A 63 13.22 -3.18 12.62
C LEU A 63 13.26 -1.86 11.84
N PHE A 64 12.41 -1.61 10.83
CA PHE A 64 12.59 -0.46 9.93
C PHE A 64 11.30 0.26 9.49
N GLN A 65 10.17 0.07 10.18
CA GLN A 65 8.88 0.67 9.77
C GLN A 65 8.89 2.20 9.67
N ASP A 66 9.69 2.91 10.49
CA ASP A 66 9.68 4.39 10.53
C ASP A 66 10.54 5.05 9.44
N VAL A 67 11.48 4.31 8.83
CA VAL A 67 12.32 4.85 7.73
C VAL A 67 11.52 4.94 6.42
N LEU A 68 10.46 4.14 6.28
CA LEU A 68 9.78 3.87 5.01
C LEU A 68 8.52 4.70 4.77
N ILE A 69 8.25 5.74 5.58
CA ILE A 69 7.15 6.67 5.29
C ILE A 69 7.57 7.57 4.11
N PHE A 70 7.31 7.13 2.90
CA PHE A 70 7.11 8.02 1.76
C PHE A 70 5.63 8.39 1.76
N LYS A 71 5.32 9.62 2.22
CA LYS A 71 4.00 10.18 1.95
C LYS A 71 3.86 10.30 0.43
N SER A 72 2.81 9.71 -0.12
CA SER A 72 2.43 9.76 -1.55
C SER A 72 1.93 11.16 -1.96
N GLY A 73 2.72 12.19 -1.69
CA GLY A 73 2.32 13.57 -1.92
C GLY A 73 3.46 14.55 -1.70
N ASP A 74 4.44 14.52 -2.58
CA ASP A 74 5.29 15.69 -2.82
C ASP A 74 5.21 16.07 -4.30
N ASN A 75 4.62 17.24 -4.53
CA ASN A 75 4.56 17.91 -5.83
C ASN A 75 5.98 18.17 -6.34
N PHE A 76 6.19 17.89 -7.62
CA PHE A 76 7.39 18.23 -8.36
C PHE A 76 7.61 19.75 -8.34
N GLN A 77 8.50 20.24 -7.48
CA GLN A 77 9.05 21.59 -7.56
C GLN A 77 10.43 21.53 -8.22
N THR A 78 10.51 22.01 -9.46
CA THR A 78 11.76 22.45 -10.08
C THR A 78 12.07 23.85 -9.56
N LYS A 79 13.15 24.01 -8.78
CA LYS A 79 13.74 25.32 -8.50
C LYS A 79 14.53 25.76 -9.73
N GLY A 80 14.17 26.91 -10.28
CA GLY A 80 14.86 27.54 -11.39
C GLY A 80 16.16 28.23 -10.97
N ILE A 81 17.10 28.24 -11.90
CA ILE A 81 18.07 29.32 -12.11
C ILE A 81 18.13 29.50 -13.63
N GLY A 82 17.87 30.73 -14.08
CA GLY A 82 17.79 31.09 -15.49
C GLY A 82 19.16 31.36 -16.10
N THR A 83 19.28 31.00 -17.37
CA THR A 83 20.04 31.78 -18.35
C THR A 83 19.38 31.54 -19.72
N GLU A 84 18.95 32.62 -20.34
CA GLU A 84 18.42 32.65 -21.70
C GLU A 84 19.47 32.14 -22.69
N THR A 85 19.06 31.25 -23.59
CA THR A 85 19.47 31.33 -24.99
C THR A 85 18.43 30.61 -25.84
N VAL A 86 17.86 31.39 -26.75
CA VAL A 86 16.84 31.04 -27.74
C VAL A 86 17.37 29.95 -28.67
N LEU A 87 16.57 28.92 -28.93
CA LEU A 87 16.48 28.23 -30.23
C LEU A 87 15.11 27.54 -30.35
N THR A 88 14.29 28.14 -31.20
CA THR A 88 13.05 27.65 -31.82
C THR A 88 13.24 26.31 -32.54
N VAL A 89 12.30 25.35 -32.39
CA VAL A 89 11.62 24.62 -33.50
C VAL A 89 10.34 23.92 -32.96
N ASP A 90 9.22 24.34 -33.54
CA ASP A 90 7.92 23.72 -33.81
C ASP A 90 7.22 22.73 -32.87
N ARG A 91 6.12 23.24 -32.30
CA ARG A 91 4.94 22.51 -31.84
C ARG A 91 4.20 21.88 -33.03
N LEU A 92 4.21 20.55 -33.10
CA LEU A 92 3.16 19.80 -33.80
C LEU A 92 1.96 19.60 -32.86
N LEU A 93 1.09 20.60 -32.88
CA LEU A 93 -0.32 20.46 -32.51
C LEU A 93 -1.03 19.80 -33.68
N CYS A 94 -1.82 18.74 -33.43
CA CYS A 94 -2.88 18.34 -34.34
C CYS A 94 -4.10 17.77 -33.58
N PRO A 95 -5.31 17.92 -34.15
CA PRO A 95 -6.47 18.43 -33.42
C PRO A 95 -7.63 17.42 -33.35
N ARG A 96 -8.59 17.69 -32.48
CA ARG A 96 -9.89 16.99 -32.48
C ARG A 96 -10.81 17.57 -33.57
N ARG A 97 -11.15 16.67 -34.51
CA ARG A 97 -12.50 16.35 -35.05
C ARG A 97 -13.25 17.34 -35.98
N LEU A 98 -13.51 16.83 -37.19
CA LEU A 98 -14.81 16.59 -37.89
C LEU A 98 -14.95 17.30 -39.25
N SER A 99 -15.02 16.50 -40.32
CA SER A 99 -16.06 16.59 -41.36
C SER A 99 -15.83 15.48 -42.40
N PHE A 100 -16.80 14.59 -42.57
CA PHE A 100 -16.96 13.80 -43.79
C PHE A 100 -17.65 14.71 -44.81
N ASP A 101 -16.99 14.97 -45.93
CA ASP A 101 -17.63 15.58 -47.08
C ASP A 101 -17.64 14.60 -48.26
N SER A 102 -18.81 14.51 -48.86
CA SER A 102 -19.14 13.67 -50.01
C SER A 102 -18.60 14.30 -51.29
N LYS A 103 -18.20 13.48 -52.27
CA LYS A 103 -18.28 13.85 -53.70
C LYS A 103 -18.64 12.65 -54.58
N HIS A 104 -19.81 12.79 -55.20
CA HIS A 104 -20.20 12.47 -56.57
C HIS A 104 -20.09 11.04 -57.14
N SER A 105 -21.26 10.49 -57.49
CA SER A 105 -21.55 10.05 -58.88
C SER A 105 -23.05 10.19 -59.19
N LEU A 106 -23.34 10.61 -60.43
CA LEU A 106 -24.65 10.72 -61.12
C LEU A 106 -25.34 9.33 -61.20
N ASP A 107 -26.66 9.16 -61.25
CA ASP A 107 -27.63 9.59 -62.29
C ASP A 107 -29.11 9.44 -61.79
N PRO A 108 -30.13 9.93 -62.55
CA PRO A 108 -31.51 10.12 -62.10
C PRO A 108 -32.50 9.02 -62.56
N ASP A 109 -33.69 9.03 -61.95
CA ASP A 109 -35.02 9.00 -62.59
C ASP A 109 -36.07 8.08 -61.89
N ASP A 110 -37.33 8.52 -61.98
CA ASP A 110 -38.59 7.85 -61.64
C ASP A 110 -38.91 7.66 -60.14
N GLY A 111 -40.06 8.02 -59.56
CA GLY A 111 -41.35 8.44 -60.08
C GLY A 111 -42.41 8.06 -59.02
N LEU A 112 -43.41 8.94 -58.82
CA LEU A 112 -44.78 8.64 -58.35
C LEU A 112 -45.14 8.61 -56.83
N LYS A 113 -45.94 9.64 -56.48
CA LYS A 113 -47.29 9.60 -55.87
C LYS A 113 -47.47 9.37 -54.36
N LYS A 114 -47.56 10.52 -53.67
CA LYS A 114 -48.71 11.03 -52.89
C LYS A 114 -49.95 10.11 -52.79
N ILE A 115 -50.31 9.68 -51.58
CA ILE A 115 -51.71 9.51 -51.14
C ILE A 115 -51.85 9.97 -49.68
N THR A 116 -52.59 11.06 -49.50
CA THR A 116 -53.23 11.48 -48.25
C THR A 116 -54.57 10.76 -48.10
N PHE A 117 -54.87 10.29 -46.89
CA PHE A 117 -56.26 10.18 -46.42
C PHE A 117 -56.39 10.75 -45.01
N HIS A 118 -57.27 11.75 -44.88
CA HIS A 118 -57.82 12.21 -43.61
C HIS A 118 -59.06 11.36 -43.28
N HIS A 119 -59.17 10.90 -42.04
CA HIS A 119 -60.46 10.79 -41.35
C HIS A 119 -60.30 11.24 -39.90
N LYS A 120 -61.26 12.04 -39.45
CA LYS A 120 -61.36 12.68 -38.13
C LYS A 120 -62.61 12.13 -37.41
N ALA A 121 -62.55 12.18 -36.07
CA ALA A 121 -63.57 11.90 -35.05
C ALA A 121 -63.54 10.45 -34.52
N SER A 122 -63.56 10.16 -33.22
CA SER A 122 -63.74 10.97 -31.99
C SER A 122 -63.35 10.13 -30.76
N ASN A 123 -62.88 10.80 -29.68
CA ASN A 123 -63.07 10.57 -28.22
C ASN A 123 -63.09 9.11 -27.70
N GLU A 124 -62.50 8.72 -26.58
CA GLU A 124 -61.99 9.36 -25.37
C GLU A 124 -61.28 8.18 -24.64
N ASP A 125 -60.03 8.32 -24.20
CA ASP A 125 -59.64 7.78 -22.89
C ASP A 125 -58.25 8.24 -22.49
N MET A 126 -58.20 8.71 -21.25
CA MET A 126 -57.02 9.22 -20.56
C MET A 126 -56.02 8.09 -20.28
N LEU A 127 -54.75 8.30 -20.62
CA LEU A 127 -53.67 7.93 -19.71
C LEU A 127 -52.42 8.78 -19.99
N THR A 128 -52.05 9.53 -18.96
CA THR A 128 -50.89 10.38 -18.79
C THR A 128 -49.59 9.69 -19.23
N LYS A 129 -49.04 10.07 -20.39
CA LYS A 129 -47.64 9.81 -20.73
C LYS A 129 -46.76 10.80 -19.97
N GLU A 130 -46.21 10.33 -18.85
CA GLU A 130 -45.07 10.97 -18.20
C GLU A 130 -43.98 11.25 -19.23
N THR A 131 -43.75 12.53 -19.45
CA THR A 131 -42.73 13.02 -20.36
C THR A 131 -41.39 12.88 -19.65
N LYS A 132 -40.54 11.97 -20.12
CA LYS A 132 -39.16 11.82 -19.63
C LYS A 132 -38.44 13.19 -19.67
N PRO A 133 -37.83 13.67 -18.58
CA PRO A 133 -37.14 14.96 -18.59
C PRO A 133 -35.83 14.85 -19.39
N THR A 134 -35.66 15.76 -20.35
CA THR A 134 -34.48 15.89 -21.20
C THR A 134 -33.32 16.53 -20.42
N PRO A 135 -32.09 15.98 -20.41
CA PRO A 135 -30.97 16.54 -19.64
C PRO A 135 -30.06 17.42 -20.51
N VAL A 136 -30.32 18.74 -20.61
CA VAL A 136 -29.51 19.64 -21.47
C VAL A 136 -29.04 20.96 -20.82
N ASN A 137 -29.53 21.39 -19.66
CA ASN A 137 -29.44 22.83 -19.33
C ASN A 137 -28.08 23.36 -18.81
N TYR A 138 -27.37 22.67 -17.90
CA TYR A 138 -26.10 23.18 -17.33
C TYR A 138 -24.91 23.16 -18.32
N LYS A 139 -24.96 22.34 -19.38
CA LYS A 139 -23.89 22.27 -20.39
C LYS A 139 -23.78 23.59 -21.15
N LYS A 140 -24.91 24.23 -21.42
CA LYS A 140 -25.00 25.53 -22.09
C LYS A 140 -24.33 26.62 -21.25
N LEU A 141 -24.69 26.73 -19.97
CA LEU A 141 -24.01 27.61 -19.00
C LEU A 141 -22.48 27.39 -18.97
N SER A 142 -22.02 26.14 -18.95
CA SER A 142 -20.58 25.82 -18.92
C SER A 142 -19.82 26.05 -20.24
N GLN A 143 -20.54 26.34 -21.32
CA GLN A 143 -19.98 26.68 -22.63
C GLN A 143 -19.95 28.20 -22.83
N GLU A 144 -20.94 28.90 -22.28
CA GLU A 144 -21.08 30.36 -22.36
C GLU A 144 -20.22 31.10 -21.32
N CYS A 145 -19.95 30.48 -20.17
CA CYS A 145 -19.12 31.05 -19.11
C CYS A 145 -17.68 30.53 -19.14
N SER A 146 -16.73 31.42 -18.85
CA SER A 146 -15.28 31.11 -18.84
C SER A 146 -14.68 31.03 -17.43
N SER A 147 -15.29 31.69 -16.45
CA SER A 147 -14.87 31.75 -15.04
C SER A 147 -15.98 31.30 -14.07
N LEU A 148 -15.67 31.13 -12.79
CA LEU A 148 -16.68 30.83 -11.77
C LEU A 148 -17.56 32.06 -11.48
N SER A 149 -16.97 33.24 -11.57
CA SER A 149 -17.66 34.52 -11.41
C SER A 149 -18.64 34.79 -12.55
N ASP A 150 -18.30 34.46 -13.80
CA ASP A 150 -19.19 34.64 -14.97
C ASP A 150 -20.53 33.90 -14.76
N VAL A 151 -20.48 32.71 -14.15
CA VAL A 151 -21.68 31.92 -13.83
C VAL A 151 -22.52 32.62 -12.76
N LEU A 152 -21.89 33.29 -11.80
CA LEU A 152 -22.58 34.09 -10.78
C LEU A 152 -23.12 35.41 -11.33
N ASP A 153 -22.41 36.04 -12.26
CA ASP A 153 -22.89 37.23 -12.97
C ASP A 153 -24.14 36.89 -13.79
N THR A 154 -24.11 35.77 -14.51
CA THR A 154 -25.29 35.23 -15.21
C THR A 154 -26.47 34.98 -14.26
N PHE A 155 -26.21 34.45 -13.06
CA PHE A 155 -27.24 34.29 -12.03
C PHE A 155 -27.79 35.63 -11.54
N SER A 156 -26.95 36.67 -11.48
CA SER A 156 -27.32 38.02 -11.01
C SER A 156 -28.23 38.77 -12.00
N GLU A 157 -28.06 38.54 -13.30
CA GLU A 157 -28.91 39.12 -14.35
C GLU A 157 -30.34 38.54 -14.34
N GLY A 158 -30.49 37.34 -13.77
CA GLY A 158 -31.77 36.69 -13.51
C GLY A 158 -31.63 35.16 -13.52
N PRO A 159 -32.22 34.42 -12.57
CA PRO A 159 -32.10 32.98 -12.53
C PRO A 159 -32.92 32.32 -13.65
N ILE A 160 -32.25 31.98 -14.77
CA ILE A 160 -32.86 31.30 -15.93
C ILE A 160 -32.89 29.77 -15.73
N PHE A 161 -31.94 29.25 -14.95
CA PHE A 161 -31.74 27.82 -14.70
C PHE A 161 -32.10 27.45 -13.26
N PRO A 162 -32.40 26.16 -12.96
CA PRO A 162 -32.47 25.66 -11.59
C PRO A 162 -31.19 25.96 -10.80
N SER A 163 -31.30 26.24 -9.50
CA SER A 163 -30.15 26.65 -8.68
C SER A 163 -29.01 25.61 -8.65
N SER A 164 -29.34 24.32 -8.80
CA SER A 164 -28.41 23.19 -8.94
C SER A 164 -27.48 23.29 -10.15
N ASP A 165 -27.96 23.89 -11.23
CA ASP A 165 -27.28 23.88 -12.52
C ASP A 165 -26.10 24.85 -12.52
N TYR A 166 -26.17 25.93 -11.74
CA TYR A 166 -25.06 26.88 -11.58
C TYR A 166 -23.86 26.24 -10.88
N PHE A 167 -24.07 25.53 -9.76
CA PHE A 167 -22.97 24.82 -9.09
C PHE A 167 -22.38 23.70 -9.97
N SER A 168 -23.24 22.99 -10.70
CA SER A 168 -22.80 21.96 -11.65
C SER A 168 -21.98 22.56 -12.80
N ALA A 169 -22.41 23.70 -13.35
CA ALA A 169 -21.67 24.44 -14.37
C ALA A 169 -20.33 24.95 -13.85
N MET A 170 -20.31 25.60 -12.69
CA MET A 170 -19.08 26.04 -12.00
C MET A 170 -18.09 24.89 -11.82
N TRP A 171 -18.54 23.72 -11.39
CA TRP A 171 -17.66 22.57 -11.25
C TRP A 171 -17.10 22.08 -12.58
N ILE A 172 -17.90 22.08 -13.66
CA ILE A 172 -17.43 21.71 -15.00
C ILE A 172 -16.37 22.68 -15.51
N ILE A 173 -16.54 23.98 -15.29
CA ILE A 173 -15.54 24.99 -15.67
C ILE A 173 -14.29 24.81 -14.81
N ALA A 174 -14.42 24.66 -13.49
CA ALA A 174 -13.31 24.41 -12.57
C ALA A 174 -12.47 23.19 -12.96
N LYS A 175 -13.08 22.12 -13.48
CA LYS A 175 -12.33 20.93 -13.96
C LYS A 175 -11.35 21.23 -15.09
N ARG A 176 -11.59 22.27 -15.90
CA ARG A 176 -10.73 22.66 -17.03
C ARG A 176 -9.57 23.56 -16.61
N MET A 177 -9.59 24.09 -15.38
CA MET A 177 -8.60 25.02 -14.85
C MET A 177 -7.39 24.30 -14.24
N SER A 178 -6.24 24.98 -14.22
CA SER A 178 -5.07 24.54 -13.43
C SER A 178 -5.34 24.67 -11.92
N ASP A 179 -4.57 24.00 -11.07
CA ASP A 179 -4.81 24.04 -9.63
C ASP A 179 -4.57 25.42 -9.01
N ASP A 180 -3.65 26.21 -9.56
CA ASP A 180 -3.41 27.59 -9.13
C ASP A 180 -4.58 28.48 -9.53
N GLN A 181 -5.08 28.33 -10.76
CA GLN A 181 -6.26 29.05 -11.23
C GLN A 181 -7.50 28.70 -10.41
N LYS A 182 -7.73 27.42 -10.09
CA LYS A 182 -8.83 27.00 -9.21
C LYS A 182 -8.79 27.68 -7.84
N ARG A 183 -7.60 27.91 -7.27
CA ARG A 183 -7.48 28.59 -5.96
C ARG A 183 -7.93 30.04 -6.04
N VAL A 184 -7.47 30.76 -7.07
CA VAL A 184 -7.84 32.17 -7.28
C VAL A 184 -9.34 32.29 -7.56
N GLU A 185 -9.86 31.48 -8.48
CA GLU A 185 -11.26 31.47 -8.88
C GLU A 185 -12.19 31.12 -7.72
N ARG A 186 -11.81 30.16 -6.86
CA ARG A 186 -12.58 29.86 -5.64
C ARG A 186 -12.67 31.06 -4.71
N GLN A 187 -11.57 31.80 -4.54
CA GLN A 187 -11.55 32.99 -3.69
C GLN A 187 -12.47 34.09 -4.25
N LEU A 188 -12.48 34.27 -5.58
CA LEU A 188 -13.39 35.19 -6.27
C LEU A 188 -14.85 34.76 -6.12
N MET A 189 -15.14 33.48 -6.33
CA MET A 189 -16.47 32.90 -6.13
C MET A 189 -17.00 33.18 -4.71
N PHE A 190 -16.20 32.95 -3.67
CA PHE A 190 -16.62 33.20 -2.28
C PHE A 190 -16.81 34.68 -1.95
N ASN A 191 -16.06 35.56 -2.61
CA ASN A 191 -16.16 37.00 -2.41
C ASN A 191 -17.29 37.64 -3.24
N HIS A 192 -17.91 36.88 -4.15
CA HIS A 192 -18.91 37.38 -5.06
C HIS A 192 -20.22 37.74 -4.34
N PRO A 193 -20.85 38.91 -4.63
CA PRO A 193 -22.01 39.40 -3.87
C PRO A 193 -23.23 38.48 -3.91
N VAL A 194 -23.48 37.79 -5.03
CA VAL A 194 -24.66 36.90 -5.18
C VAL A 194 -24.42 35.45 -4.78
N PHE A 195 -23.19 35.06 -4.41
CA PHE A 195 -22.89 33.68 -4.04
C PHE A 195 -23.76 33.19 -2.88
N ASN A 196 -23.93 34.03 -1.86
CA ASN A 196 -24.76 33.71 -0.70
C ASN A 196 -26.24 33.55 -1.07
N GLN A 197 -26.73 34.34 -2.02
CA GLN A 197 -28.11 34.24 -2.51
C GLN A 197 -28.33 32.91 -3.25
N LEU A 198 -27.37 32.50 -4.08
CA LEU A 198 -27.41 31.19 -4.75
C LEU A 198 -27.40 30.05 -3.71
N CYS A 199 -26.56 30.12 -2.68
CA CYS A 199 -26.55 29.15 -1.58
C CYS A 199 -27.91 29.06 -0.86
N GLU A 200 -28.52 30.20 -0.53
CA GLU A 200 -29.84 30.23 0.10
C GLU A 200 -30.93 29.64 -0.79
N GLN A 201 -30.88 29.94 -2.10
CA GLN A 201 -31.84 29.42 -3.06
C GLN A 201 -31.76 27.89 -3.14
N VAL A 202 -30.56 27.32 -3.24
CA VAL A 202 -30.39 25.86 -3.25
C VAL A 202 -30.92 25.22 -1.96
N MET A 203 -30.68 25.83 -0.79
CA MET A 203 -31.22 25.31 0.48
C MET A 203 -32.76 25.31 0.53
N ARG A 204 -33.42 26.28 -0.12
CA ARG A 204 -34.88 26.32 -0.20
C ARG A 204 -35.43 25.27 -1.17
N GLU A 205 -34.77 25.12 -2.31
CA GLU A 205 -35.17 24.19 -3.38
C GLU A 205 -34.82 22.73 -3.07
N SER A 206 -33.87 22.45 -2.19
CA SER A 206 -33.34 21.10 -1.96
C SER A 206 -34.39 20.06 -1.57
N LYS A 207 -35.47 20.48 -0.90
CA LYS A 207 -36.57 19.58 -0.46
C LYS A 207 -37.43 19.08 -1.63
N ILE A 208 -37.54 19.86 -2.70
CA ILE A 208 -38.39 19.58 -3.86
C ILE A 208 -37.58 19.15 -5.10
N MET A 209 -36.26 19.33 -5.05
CA MET A 209 -35.34 18.94 -6.12
C MET A 209 -35.31 17.42 -6.32
N HIS A 210 -35.14 16.93 -7.55
CA HIS A 210 -34.92 15.49 -7.78
C HIS A 210 -33.64 15.00 -7.07
N CYS A 211 -33.61 13.74 -6.61
CA CYS A 211 -32.49 13.19 -5.85
C CYS A 211 -31.15 13.27 -6.62
N ASP A 212 -31.14 12.94 -7.92
CA ASP A 212 -29.99 13.16 -8.80
C ASP A 212 -29.44 14.60 -8.70
N HIS A 213 -30.28 15.61 -8.96
CA HIS A 213 -29.85 17.00 -8.99
C HIS A 213 -29.33 17.46 -7.63
N LEU A 214 -29.94 16.97 -6.54
CA LEU A 214 -29.49 17.22 -5.17
C LEU A 214 -28.07 16.66 -4.94
N LEU A 215 -27.82 15.39 -5.32
CA LEU A 215 -26.52 14.75 -5.16
C LEU A 215 -25.46 15.34 -6.08
N PHE A 216 -25.78 15.65 -7.34
CA PHE A 216 -24.85 16.31 -8.25
C PHE A 216 -24.46 17.70 -7.76
N SER A 217 -25.41 18.45 -7.21
CA SER A 217 -25.15 19.76 -6.59
C SER A 217 -24.24 19.62 -5.37
N LEU A 218 -24.55 18.69 -4.46
CA LEU A 218 -23.73 18.44 -3.28
C LEU A 218 -22.31 18.02 -3.68
N HIS A 219 -22.17 17.12 -4.66
CA HIS A 219 -20.87 16.71 -5.19
C HIS A 219 -20.10 17.90 -5.77
N ALA A 220 -20.74 18.74 -6.58
CA ALA A 220 -20.13 19.94 -7.14
C ALA A 220 -19.64 20.90 -6.03
N MET A 221 -20.46 21.14 -5.01
CA MET A 221 -20.12 21.99 -3.86
C MET A 221 -18.90 21.48 -3.08
N VAL A 222 -18.87 20.17 -2.78
CA VAL A 222 -17.71 19.55 -2.10
C VAL A 222 -16.45 19.69 -2.95
N LYS A 223 -16.54 19.46 -4.27
CA LYS A 223 -15.39 19.57 -5.19
C LYS A 223 -14.96 21.02 -5.45
N LEU A 224 -15.87 21.98 -5.37
CA LEU A 224 -15.57 23.41 -5.40
C LEU A 224 -14.93 23.91 -4.10
N GLY A 225 -14.86 23.08 -3.07
CA GLY A 225 -14.19 23.41 -1.81
C GLY A 225 -15.06 24.22 -0.85
N ILE A 226 -16.39 24.15 -1.00
CA ILE A 226 -17.30 24.72 0.00
C ILE A 226 -17.10 23.95 1.32
N PRO A 227 -16.87 24.65 2.46
CA PRO A 227 -16.58 23.99 3.72
C PRO A 227 -17.66 22.99 4.13
N GLN A 228 -17.25 21.80 4.57
CA GLN A 228 -18.19 20.75 4.98
C GLN A 228 -19.08 21.19 6.15
N ASN A 229 -18.58 22.03 7.06
CA ASN A 229 -19.34 22.57 8.19
C ASN A 229 -20.28 23.74 7.82
N ALA A 230 -20.30 24.17 6.55
CA ALA A 230 -21.21 25.21 6.10
C ALA A 230 -22.67 24.74 6.22
N LEU A 231 -23.56 25.67 6.59
CA LEU A 231 -25.00 25.39 6.71
C LEU A 231 -25.58 24.76 5.44
N LEU A 232 -25.14 25.24 4.27
CA LEU A 232 -25.53 24.69 2.97
C LEU A 232 -25.23 23.19 2.87
N VAL A 233 -23.97 22.79 3.09
CA VAL A 233 -23.55 21.39 2.97
C VAL A 233 -24.25 20.52 4.02
N GLN A 234 -24.37 21.00 5.26
CA GLN A 234 -25.05 20.25 6.32
C GLN A 234 -26.56 20.08 6.06
N THR A 235 -27.24 21.10 5.53
CA THR A 235 -28.65 21.02 5.13
C THR A 235 -28.82 19.99 4.00
N LEU A 236 -27.98 20.04 2.97
CA LEU A 236 -28.09 19.10 1.86
C LEU A 236 -27.80 17.66 2.29
N LEU A 237 -26.77 17.42 3.12
CA LEU A 237 -26.52 16.09 3.70
C LEU A 237 -27.74 15.56 4.45
N ARG A 238 -28.43 16.42 5.21
CA ARG A 238 -29.62 16.02 5.95
C ARG A 238 -30.79 15.67 5.03
N VAL A 239 -31.01 16.46 3.98
CA VAL A 239 -32.06 16.16 2.98
C VAL A 239 -31.75 14.86 2.23
N VAL A 240 -30.49 14.63 1.85
CA VAL A 240 -30.06 13.36 1.24
C VAL A 240 -30.31 12.19 2.20
N GLN A 241 -30.07 12.36 3.50
CA GLN A 241 -30.33 11.33 4.50
C GLN A 241 -31.82 10.96 4.57
N GLU A 242 -32.71 11.95 4.54
CA GLU A 242 -34.16 11.74 4.60
C GLU A 242 -34.70 11.07 3.32
N ARG A 243 -34.03 11.29 2.19
CA ARG A 243 -34.44 10.82 0.86
C ARG A 243 -33.56 9.73 0.28
N ILE A 244 -32.74 9.08 1.11
CA ILE A 244 -31.76 8.09 0.64
C ILE A 244 -32.43 6.91 -0.09
N ASN A 245 -33.66 6.55 0.28
CA ASN A 245 -34.42 5.47 -0.35
C ASN A 245 -34.82 5.77 -1.80
N GLU A 246 -34.77 7.03 -2.24
CA GLU A 246 -35.03 7.44 -3.63
C GLU A 246 -33.79 7.30 -4.52
N CYS A 247 -32.63 6.97 -3.96
CA CYS A 247 -31.39 6.85 -4.73
C CYS A 247 -31.44 5.64 -5.67
N ASP A 248 -31.27 5.92 -6.96
CA ASP A 248 -31.01 4.92 -8.00
C ASP A 248 -29.52 4.56 -8.07
N GLU A 249 -29.13 3.73 -9.04
CA GLU A 249 -27.73 3.30 -9.20
C GLU A 249 -26.78 4.49 -9.40
N LYS A 250 -27.18 5.48 -10.20
CA LYS A 250 -26.37 6.66 -10.48
C LYS A 250 -26.18 7.50 -9.22
N CYS A 251 -27.24 7.66 -8.43
CA CYS A 251 -27.19 8.28 -7.11
C CYS A 251 -26.25 7.53 -6.17
N LEU A 252 -26.28 6.18 -6.14
CA LEU A 252 -25.36 5.38 -5.32
C LEU A 252 -23.90 5.66 -5.66
N SER A 253 -23.56 5.73 -6.95
CA SER A 253 -22.19 6.04 -7.40
C SER A 253 -21.75 7.43 -6.92
N VAL A 254 -22.58 8.45 -7.13
CA VAL A 254 -22.27 9.84 -6.75
C VAL A 254 -22.17 9.98 -5.24
N LEU A 255 -23.15 9.43 -4.49
CA LEU A 255 -23.15 9.45 -3.03
C LEU A 255 -21.92 8.77 -2.45
N SER A 256 -21.52 7.62 -3.01
CA SER A 256 -20.30 6.91 -2.59
C SER A 256 -19.06 7.79 -2.79
N SER A 257 -18.95 8.48 -3.93
CA SER A 257 -17.83 9.39 -4.22
C SER A 257 -17.81 10.62 -3.30
N ILE A 258 -18.99 11.16 -2.94
CA ILE A 258 -19.12 12.26 -1.98
C ILE A 258 -18.62 11.81 -0.61
N LEU A 259 -19.16 10.70 -0.08
CA LEU A 259 -18.86 10.22 1.27
C LEU A 259 -17.40 9.78 1.45
N GLU A 260 -16.74 9.38 0.37
CA GLU A 260 -15.30 9.10 0.37
C GLU A 260 -14.45 10.38 0.43
N ALA A 261 -14.90 11.46 -0.22
CA ALA A 261 -14.17 12.73 -0.27
C ALA A 261 -14.34 13.60 0.99
N MET A 262 -15.32 13.29 1.84
CA MET A 262 -15.67 14.08 3.03
C MET A 262 -14.96 13.61 4.29
N GLU A 263 -14.69 14.55 5.20
CA GLU A 263 -14.13 14.23 6.52
C GLU A 263 -15.18 13.50 7.39
N PRO A 264 -14.76 12.59 8.29
CA PRO A 264 -15.67 11.90 9.19
C PRO A 264 -16.48 12.88 10.05
N CYS A 265 -17.80 12.80 10.00
CA CYS A 265 -18.70 13.54 10.88
C CYS A 265 -20.02 12.78 11.06
N LYS A 266 -20.81 13.14 12.08
CA LYS A 266 -22.07 12.44 12.41
C LYS A 266 -22.99 12.25 11.21
N ASN A 267 -23.16 13.25 10.36
CA ASN A 267 -24.03 13.15 9.18
C ASN A 267 -23.45 12.23 8.10
N VAL A 268 -22.13 12.30 7.87
CA VAL A 268 -21.42 11.40 6.93
C VAL A 268 -21.49 9.95 7.42
N ASP A 269 -21.33 9.71 8.72
CA ASP A 269 -21.37 8.36 9.29
C ASP A 269 -22.77 7.75 9.23
N VAL A 270 -23.81 8.55 9.51
CA VAL A 270 -25.20 8.12 9.37
C VAL A 270 -25.57 7.86 7.92
N LEU A 271 -25.14 8.72 6.99
CA LEU A 271 -25.33 8.48 5.54
C LEU A 271 -24.60 7.22 5.07
N ARG A 272 -23.38 6.96 5.55
CA ARG A 272 -22.65 5.73 5.23
C ARG A 272 -23.38 4.50 5.77
N ALA A 273 -23.96 4.57 6.97
CA ALA A 273 -24.79 3.50 7.51
C ALA A 273 -26.07 3.28 6.67
N GLY A 274 -26.77 4.36 6.29
CA GLY A 274 -27.93 4.30 5.41
C GLY A 274 -27.59 3.72 4.03
N LEU A 275 -26.46 4.13 3.45
CA LEU A 275 -25.95 3.61 2.19
C LEU A 275 -25.69 2.11 2.29
N ARG A 276 -25.09 1.61 3.38
CA ARG A 276 -24.88 0.16 3.57
C ARG A 276 -26.20 -0.63 3.55
N ILE A 277 -27.25 -0.10 4.17
CA ILE A 277 -28.58 -0.74 4.19
C ILE A 277 -29.18 -0.75 2.78
N LEU A 278 -29.13 0.40 2.09
CA LEU A 278 -29.67 0.53 0.74
C LEU A 278 -28.95 -0.38 -0.25
N VAL A 279 -27.61 -0.41 -0.18
CA VAL A 279 -26.78 -1.29 -0.99
C VAL A 279 -27.15 -2.74 -0.71
N ASP A 280 -27.29 -3.17 0.55
CA ASP A 280 -27.66 -4.55 0.88
C ASP A 280 -28.97 -5.03 0.22
N GLN A 281 -29.92 -4.11 0.02
CA GLN A 281 -31.19 -4.35 -0.66
C GLN A 281 -31.08 -4.31 -2.19
N GLN A 282 -30.18 -3.50 -2.73
CA GLN A 282 -30.10 -3.19 -4.16
C GLN A 282 -28.86 -3.76 -4.88
N VAL A 283 -27.94 -4.46 -4.18
CA VAL A 283 -26.67 -4.99 -4.76
C VAL A 283 -26.89 -5.66 -6.13
N TRP A 284 -27.92 -6.49 -6.23
CA TRP A 284 -28.19 -7.28 -7.43
C TRP A 284 -28.67 -6.44 -8.63
N LYS A 285 -29.23 -5.25 -8.37
CA LYS A 285 -29.71 -4.30 -9.38
C LYS A 285 -28.61 -3.40 -9.94
N ILE A 286 -27.41 -3.40 -9.35
CA ILE A 286 -26.29 -2.60 -9.84
C ILE A 286 -25.80 -3.22 -11.15
N GLU A 287 -25.86 -2.47 -12.25
CA GLU A 287 -25.45 -2.94 -13.57
C GLU A 287 -24.05 -2.48 -13.94
N HIS A 288 -23.60 -1.30 -13.48
CA HIS A 288 -22.31 -0.76 -13.88
C HIS A 288 -21.19 -1.12 -12.88
N VAL A 289 -20.10 -1.71 -13.40
CA VAL A 289 -18.91 -2.08 -12.62
C VAL A 289 -18.32 -0.89 -11.86
N PHE A 290 -18.32 0.30 -12.47
CA PHE A 290 -17.85 1.52 -11.81
C PHE A 290 -18.67 1.87 -10.55
N THR A 291 -20.00 1.71 -10.61
CA THR A 291 -20.86 1.90 -9.44
C THR A 291 -20.50 0.88 -8.36
N LEU A 292 -20.36 -0.38 -8.74
CA LEU A 292 -20.02 -1.46 -7.81
C LEU A 292 -18.70 -1.18 -7.08
N GLN A 293 -17.66 -0.76 -7.82
CA GLN A 293 -16.37 -0.38 -7.27
C GLN A 293 -16.48 0.80 -6.28
N ALA A 294 -17.20 1.86 -6.66
CA ALA A 294 -17.40 3.03 -5.81
C ALA A 294 -18.13 2.67 -4.50
N VAL A 295 -19.15 1.83 -4.60
CA VAL A 295 -19.92 1.34 -3.45
C VAL A 295 -19.05 0.48 -2.54
N ILE A 296 -18.29 -0.49 -3.07
CA ILE A 296 -17.40 -1.36 -2.27
C ILE A 296 -16.43 -0.50 -1.44
N ARG A 297 -15.81 0.50 -2.09
CA ARG A 297 -14.87 1.41 -1.46
C ARG A 297 -15.52 2.27 -0.37
N CYS A 298 -16.72 2.79 -0.61
CA CYS A 298 -17.43 3.64 0.36
C CYS A 298 -18.04 2.85 1.53
N VAL A 299 -18.48 1.62 1.29
CA VAL A 299 -19.02 0.71 2.32
C VAL A 299 -17.98 0.48 3.41
N GLY A 300 -16.73 0.26 2.99
CA GLY A 300 -15.55 0.31 3.86
C GLY A 300 -15.43 -0.85 4.86
N LYS A 301 -14.36 -0.83 5.65
CA LYS A 301 -13.97 -1.92 6.56
C LYS A 301 -15.02 -2.30 7.61
N ASP A 302 -15.82 -1.36 8.10
CA ASP A 302 -16.78 -1.58 9.21
C ASP A 302 -18.13 -2.17 8.73
N ALA A 303 -18.20 -2.60 7.48
CA ALA A 303 -19.41 -3.19 6.92
C ALA A 303 -19.67 -4.61 7.47
N PRO A 304 -20.95 -5.02 7.61
CA PRO A 304 -21.28 -6.38 7.98
C PRO A 304 -20.70 -7.42 7.01
N ILE A 305 -20.19 -8.54 7.53
CA ILE A 305 -19.58 -9.61 6.73
C ILE A 305 -20.56 -10.13 5.65
N ALA A 306 -21.85 -10.20 5.98
CA ALA A 306 -22.89 -10.61 5.03
C ALA A 306 -22.96 -9.69 3.80
N LEU A 307 -22.86 -8.36 4.00
CA LEU A 307 -22.84 -7.39 2.92
C LEU A 307 -21.57 -7.51 2.08
N LYS A 308 -20.40 -7.66 2.72
CA LYS A 308 -19.11 -7.86 2.02
C LYS A 308 -19.17 -9.08 1.10
N ARG A 309 -19.73 -10.21 1.59
CA ARG A 309 -19.93 -11.42 0.79
C ARG A 309 -20.92 -11.22 -0.36
N LYS A 310 -22.02 -10.48 -0.15
CA LYS A 310 -22.96 -10.16 -1.25
C LYS A 310 -22.27 -9.34 -2.35
N LEU A 311 -21.48 -8.34 -1.97
CA LEU A 311 -20.72 -7.51 -2.90
C LEU A 311 -19.67 -8.35 -3.65
N GLU A 312 -18.93 -9.21 -2.97
CA GLU A 312 -18.00 -10.17 -3.60
C GLU A 312 -18.72 -11.04 -4.64
N MET A 313 -19.85 -11.66 -4.28
CA MET A 313 -20.61 -12.51 -5.19
C MET A 313 -21.13 -11.74 -6.40
N LYS A 314 -21.58 -10.50 -6.22
CA LYS A 314 -21.97 -9.64 -7.34
C LYS A 314 -20.78 -9.28 -8.22
N THR A 315 -19.62 -9.00 -7.63
CA THR A 315 -18.38 -8.68 -8.37
C THR A 315 -17.92 -9.87 -9.22
N LEU A 316 -17.97 -11.08 -8.66
CA LEU A 316 -17.67 -12.33 -9.38
C LEU A 316 -18.62 -12.59 -10.55
N ARG A 317 -19.91 -12.24 -10.42
CA ARG A 317 -20.90 -12.42 -11.50
C ARG A 317 -20.73 -11.46 -12.67
N GLU A 318 -20.14 -10.30 -12.41
CA GLU A 318 -19.94 -9.26 -13.43
C GLU A 318 -18.52 -9.28 -14.01
N LEU A 319 -17.71 -10.28 -13.66
CA LEU A 319 -16.28 -10.34 -14.00
C LEU A 319 -16.01 -10.23 -15.50
N ASP A 320 -16.88 -10.78 -16.34
CA ASP A 320 -16.83 -10.71 -17.80
C ASP A 320 -16.96 -9.28 -18.36
N ARG A 321 -17.53 -8.36 -17.57
CA ARG A 321 -17.73 -6.94 -17.95
C ARG A 321 -16.64 -6.02 -17.40
N PHE A 322 -15.62 -6.57 -16.72
CA PHE A 322 -14.51 -5.78 -16.21
C PHE A 322 -13.58 -5.38 -17.36
N SER A 323 -13.31 -4.08 -17.48
CA SER A 323 -12.16 -3.58 -18.23
C SER A 323 -10.89 -3.70 -17.39
N ASP A 324 -9.73 -3.70 -18.04
CA ASP A 324 -8.42 -3.71 -17.36
C ASP A 324 -8.30 -2.65 -16.26
N LEU A 325 -8.82 -1.44 -16.52
CA LEU A 325 -8.81 -0.33 -15.55
C LEU A 325 -9.66 -0.64 -14.32
N ASN A 326 -10.81 -1.30 -14.49
CA ASN A 326 -11.67 -1.69 -13.38
C ASN A 326 -10.98 -2.75 -12.53
N SER A 327 -10.31 -3.72 -13.17
CA SER A 327 -9.57 -4.80 -12.48
C SER A 327 -8.41 -4.24 -11.66
N GLN A 328 -7.69 -3.25 -12.21
CA GLN A 328 -6.63 -2.54 -11.49
C GLN A 328 -7.16 -1.83 -10.23
N HIS A 329 -8.27 -1.09 -10.34
CA HIS A 329 -8.79 -0.33 -9.22
C HIS A 329 -9.56 -1.16 -8.18
N MET A 330 -9.92 -2.41 -8.50
CA MET A 330 -10.64 -3.24 -7.55
C MET A 330 -9.76 -3.72 -6.38
N PHE A 331 -8.44 -3.77 -6.56
CA PHE A 331 -7.49 -4.00 -5.45
C PHE A 331 -7.70 -2.97 -4.33
N GLU A 332 -7.70 -1.67 -4.69
CA GLU A 332 -7.93 -0.58 -3.72
C GLU A 332 -9.33 -0.63 -3.10
N ALA A 333 -10.35 -1.02 -3.89
CA ALA A 333 -11.71 -1.09 -3.39
C ALA A 333 -11.87 -2.21 -2.35
N LEU A 334 -11.33 -3.40 -2.62
CA LEU A 334 -11.36 -4.53 -1.69
C LEU A 334 -10.53 -4.28 -0.43
N ASP A 335 -9.41 -3.58 -0.58
CA ASP A 335 -8.57 -3.12 0.52
C ASP A 335 -9.31 -2.11 1.41
N ALA A 336 -9.99 -1.12 0.82
CA ALA A 336 -10.85 -0.19 1.57
C ALA A 336 -12.00 -0.91 2.32
N MET A 337 -12.53 -1.99 1.74
CA MET A 337 -13.52 -2.86 2.38
C MET A 337 -12.90 -3.85 3.39
N ASN A 338 -11.57 -3.98 3.43
CA ASN A 338 -10.81 -4.98 4.17
C ASN A 338 -11.42 -6.39 3.97
N HIS A 339 -11.50 -6.81 2.71
CA HIS A 339 -12.09 -8.10 2.31
C HIS A 339 -11.23 -8.77 1.23
N CYS A 340 -10.51 -9.82 1.61
CA CYS A 340 -9.66 -10.57 0.69
C CYS A 340 -10.48 -11.66 -0.03
N SER A 341 -10.84 -11.42 -1.28
CA SER A 341 -11.45 -12.44 -2.16
C SER A 341 -10.38 -13.00 -3.09
N ILE A 342 -9.80 -14.16 -2.74
CA ILE A 342 -8.66 -14.76 -3.46
C ILE A 342 -9.03 -15.03 -4.93
N ILE A 343 -10.16 -15.73 -5.16
CA ILE A 343 -10.61 -16.10 -6.52
C ILE A 343 -10.74 -14.88 -7.41
N PHE A 344 -11.38 -13.82 -6.91
CA PHE A 344 -11.61 -12.61 -7.69
C PHE A 344 -10.32 -11.82 -7.91
N LEU A 345 -9.46 -11.72 -6.89
CA LEU A 345 -8.15 -11.06 -7.01
C LEU A 345 -7.21 -11.82 -7.97
N ASP A 346 -7.30 -13.15 -8.06
CA ASP A 346 -6.54 -13.96 -9.02
C ASP A 346 -6.94 -13.62 -10.46
N GLU A 347 -8.24 -13.50 -10.74
CA GLU A 347 -8.73 -13.09 -12.07
C GLU A 347 -8.34 -11.65 -12.40
N CYS A 348 -8.44 -10.73 -11.43
CA CYS A 348 -7.94 -9.36 -11.61
C CYS A 348 -6.43 -9.33 -11.87
N SER A 349 -5.66 -10.17 -11.17
CA SER A 349 -4.21 -10.28 -11.34
C SER A 349 -3.85 -10.69 -12.77
N LYS A 350 -4.55 -11.69 -13.35
CA LYS A 350 -4.34 -12.10 -14.74
C LYS A 350 -4.57 -10.95 -15.72
N MET A 351 -5.66 -10.18 -15.55
CA MET A 351 -5.96 -9.02 -16.40
C MET A 351 -4.90 -7.91 -16.24
N VAL A 352 -4.45 -7.64 -15.02
CA VAL A 352 -3.39 -6.65 -14.74
C VAL A 352 -2.09 -7.05 -15.41
N ILE A 353 -1.68 -8.33 -15.32
CA ILE A 353 -0.47 -8.84 -15.96
C ILE A 353 -0.59 -8.72 -17.49
N GLY A 354 -1.75 -9.08 -18.05
CA GLY A 354 -2.01 -9.00 -19.49
C GLY A 354 -1.94 -7.58 -20.07
N ASN A 355 -2.24 -6.56 -19.27
CA ASN A 355 -2.16 -5.14 -19.67
C ASN A 355 -1.19 -4.33 -18.80
N ILE A 356 -0.06 -4.93 -18.41
CA ILE A 356 0.85 -4.29 -17.46
C ILE A 356 1.57 -3.07 -18.05
N HIS A 357 1.82 -3.06 -19.36
CA HIS A 357 2.42 -1.95 -20.09
C HIS A 357 1.57 -0.67 -20.04
N GLY A 358 0.24 -0.81 -19.97
CA GLY A 358 -0.69 0.30 -19.83
C GLY A 358 -0.88 0.77 -18.39
N CYS A 359 -0.28 0.10 -17.41
CA CYS A 359 -0.51 0.37 -15.99
C CYS A 359 0.34 1.54 -15.48
N PRO A 360 -0.28 2.66 -15.02
CA PRO A 360 0.48 3.77 -14.46
C PRO A 360 1.21 3.38 -13.17
N PHE A 361 2.39 3.97 -12.93
CA PHE A 361 3.19 3.72 -11.73
C PHE A 361 2.41 3.80 -10.41
N LYS A 362 1.54 4.81 -10.27
CA LYS A 362 0.72 4.99 -9.07
C LYS A 362 -0.24 3.81 -8.85
N VAL A 363 -0.77 3.26 -9.94
CA VAL A 363 -1.68 2.11 -9.88
C VAL A 363 -0.92 0.85 -9.50
N LEU A 364 0.28 0.61 -10.07
CA LEU A 364 1.15 -0.50 -9.65
C LEU A 364 1.48 -0.46 -8.15
N ILE A 365 1.80 0.73 -7.63
CA ILE A 365 2.01 0.94 -6.19
C ILE A 365 0.78 0.52 -5.40
N ASN A 366 -0.39 1.04 -5.79
CA ASN A 366 -1.62 0.80 -5.05
C ASN A 366 -1.99 -0.68 -5.04
N ILE A 367 -1.81 -1.38 -6.18
CA ILE A 367 -2.00 -2.83 -6.27
C ILE A 367 -1.10 -3.56 -5.28
N LEU A 368 0.21 -3.32 -5.30
CA LEU A 368 1.16 -3.99 -4.39
C LEU A 368 0.91 -3.64 -2.91
N GLN A 369 0.51 -2.40 -2.62
CA GLN A 369 0.11 -1.99 -1.26
C GLN A 369 -1.14 -2.72 -0.80
N SER A 370 -2.18 -2.77 -1.63
CA SER A 370 -3.40 -3.51 -1.31
C SER A 370 -3.14 -5.02 -1.18
N CYS A 371 -2.23 -5.60 -1.97
CA CYS A 371 -1.77 -6.99 -1.75
C CYS A 371 -1.19 -7.18 -0.35
N ARG A 372 -0.35 -6.25 0.12
CA ARG A 372 0.26 -6.31 1.46
C ARG A 372 -0.81 -6.20 2.55
N ASP A 373 -1.69 -5.22 2.43
CA ASP A 373 -2.65 -4.88 3.48
C ASP A 373 -3.78 -5.93 3.57
N LEU A 374 -4.18 -6.52 2.44
CA LEU A 374 -5.09 -7.68 2.37
C LEU A 374 -4.41 -9.02 2.67
N GLN A 375 -3.08 -9.05 2.82
CA GLN A 375 -2.28 -10.27 2.91
C GLN A 375 -2.49 -11.22 1.71
N TYR A 376 -2.80 -10.65 0.56
CA TYR A 376 -2.98 -11.38 -0.69
C TYR A 376 -1.62 -11.59 -1.38
N CYS A 377 -1.25 -12.86 -1.54
CA CYS A 377 0.03 -13.25 -2.14
C CYS A 377 -0.22 -13.94 -3.48
N ASN A 378 0.16 -13.28 -4.57
CA ASN A 378 0.12 -13.85 -5.92
C ASN A 378 1.50 -13.72 -6.56
N LEU A 379 2.21 -14.84 -6.66
CA LEU A 379 3.57 -14.90 -7.19
C LEU A 379 3.64 -14.47 -8.65
N ASP A 380 2.63 -14.81 -9.46
CA ASP A 380 2.58 -14.47 -10.88
C ASP A 380 2.42 -12.96 -11.07
N LEU A 381 1.59 -12.30 -10.24
CA LEU A 381 1.44 -10.84 -10.25
C LEU A 381 2.75 -10.14 -9.86
N PHE A 382 3.38 -10.60 -8.78
CA PHE A 382 4.63 -9.99 -8.30
C PHE A 382 5.77 -10.18 -9.29
N LYS A 383 5.88 -11.39 -9.86
CA LYS A 383 6.84 -11.70 -10.91
C LYS A 383 6.58 -10.89 -12.18
N GLY A 384 5.35 -10.92 -12.71
CA GLY A 384 4.99 -10.14 -13.90
C GLY A 384 5.26 -8.64 -13.73
N THR A 385 5.00 -8.10 -12.54
CA THR A 385 5.32 -6.70 -12.21
C THR A 385 6.82 -6.45 -12.17
N ALA A 386 7.60 -7.32 -11.53
CA ALA A 386 9.04 -7.17 -11.44
C ALA A 386 9.74 -7.38 -12.80
N ASP A 387 9.30 -8.34 -13.61
CA ASP A 387 9.77 -8.60 -14.97
C ASP A 387 9.51 -7.39 -15.88
N TYR A 388 8.32 -6.79 -15.80
CA TYR A 388 8.00 -5.57 -16.54
C TYR A 388 8.94 -4.42 -16.14
N VAL A 389 9.17 -4.21 -14.85
CA VAL A 389 10.04 -3.14 -14.36
C VAL A 389 11.51 -3.41 -14.73
N ALA A 390 11.95 -4.67 -14.69
CA ALA A 390 13.29 -5.07 -15.08
C ALA A 390 13.55 -4.83 -16.57
N THR A 391 12.62 -5.24 -17.44
CA THR A 391 12.72 -5.05 -18.90
C THR A 391 12.63 -3.58 -19.33
N THR A 392 12.02 -2.73 -18.50
CA THR A 392 11.87 -1.29 -18.78
C THR A 392 12.72 -0.39 -17.87
N ILE A 393 13.71 -0.95 -17.16
CA ILE A 393 14.42 -0.29 -16.06
C ILE A 393 15.06 1.07 -16.43
N ASP A 394 15.43 1.25 -17.69
CA ASP A 394 16.04 2.48 -18.20
C ASP A 394 15.06 3.66 -18.22
N ILE A 395 13.75 3.38 -18.38
CA ILE A 395 12.68 4.38 -18.38
C ILE A 395 12.38 4.87 -16.95
N TRP A 396 12.66 4.02 -15.95
CA TRP A 396 12.32 4.29 -14.56
C TRP A 396 13.39 5.12 -13.84
N LYS A 397 12.95 6.10 -13.04
CA LYS A 397 13.82 6.81 -12.12
C LYS A 397 14.25 5.88 -10.98
N LEU A 398 15.48 6.04 -10.48
CA LEU A 398 16.03 5.23 -9.37
C LEU A 398 15.09 5.21 -8.16
N LYS A 399 14.50 6.36 -7.80
CA LYS A 399 13.53 6.46 -6.69
C LYS A 399 12.25 5.64 -6.91
N GLN A 400 11.79 5.50 -8.15
CA GLN A 400 10.59 4.73 -8.46
C GLN A 400 10.84 3.23 -8.31
N VAL A 401 11.95 2.74 -8.87
CA VAL A 401 12.35 1.33 -8.74
C VAL A 401 12.62 0.99 -7.27
N LEU A 402 13.31 1.86 -6.53
CA LEU A 402 13.53 1.68 -5.09
C LEU A 402 12.21 1.55 -4.32
N PHE A 403 11.21 2.35 -4.66
CA PHE A 403 9.91 2.27 -3.98
C PHE A 403 9.19 0.95 -4.24
N LEU A 404 9.28 0.42 -5.46
CA LEU A 404 8.75 -0.92 -5.79
C LEU A 404 9.51 -2.02 -5.05
N LEU A 405 10.84 -1.92 -4.97
CA LEU A 405 11.67 -2.87 -4.21
C LEU A 405 11.33 -2.88 -2.72
N ILE A 406 11.03 -1.72 -2.13
CA ILE A 406 10.53 -1.62 -0.75
C ILE A 406 9.18 -2.35 -0.60
N LEU A 407 8.27 -2.22 -1.57
CA LEU A 407 7.00 -2.95 -1.54
C LEU A 407 7.20 -4.46 -1.67
N PHE A 408 8.10 -4.91 -2.54
CA PHE A 408 8.45 -6.32 -2.65
C PHE A 408 9.10 -6.87 -1.38
N ASP A 409 10.01 -6.14 -0.72
CA ASP A 409 10.57 -6.56 0.57
C ASP A 409 9.49 -6.70 1.66
N ASN A 410 8.52 -5.77 1.70
CA ASN A 410 7.38 -5.86 2.62
C ASN A 410 6.49 -7.09 2.35
N LEU A 411 6.41 -7.52 1.09
CA LEU A 411 5.73 -8.73 0.66
C LEU A 411 6.61 -9.99 0.83
N GLY A 412 7.88 -9.84 1.22
CA GLY A 412 8.86 -10.92 1.27
C GLY A 412 9.21 -11.47 -0.11
N PHE A 413 8.95 -10.73 -1.18
CA PHE A 413 9.21 -11.14 -2.55
C PHE A 413 10.61 -10.67 -3.01
N ARG A 414 11.40 -11.59 -3.53
CA ARG A 414 12.75 -11.33 -4.01
C ARG A 414 12.82 -11.65 -5.50
N HIS A 415 13.01 -10.62 -6.32
CA HIS A 415 13.24 -10.79 -7.75
C HIS A 415 14.72 -10.58 -8.08
N THR A 416 15.42 -11.64 -8.49
CA THR A 416 16.88 -11.58 -8.72
C THR A 416 17.26 -10.58 -9.79
N ASP A 417 16.65 -10.67 -10.97
CA ASP A 417 17.12 -9.93 -12.14
C ASP A 417 16.91 -8.42 -11.98
N LEU A 418 15.74 -8.02 -11.45
CA LEU A 418 15.44 -6.64 -11.09
C LEU A 418 16.43 -6.09 -10.04
N MET A 419 16.76 -6.88 -9.01
CA MET A 419 17.72 -6.45 -7.98
C MET A 419 19.14 -6.36 -8.55
N ASP A 420 19.55 -7.28 -9.43
CA ASP A 420 20.86 -7.24 -10.09
C ASP A 420 20.98 -6.00 -11.00
N LEU A 421 19.93 -5.70 -11.79
CA LEU A 421 19.88 -4.52 -12.65
C LEU A 421 19.85 -3.21 -11.84
N PHE A 422 19.10 -3.17 -10.74
CA PHE A 422 19.07 -2.01 -9.84
C PHE A 422 20.44 -1.79 -9.18
N MET A 423 21.12 -2.86 -8.77
CA MET A 423 22.48 -2.79 -8.22
C MET A 423 23.45 -2.15 -9.23
N LYS A 424 23.45 -2.61 -10.48
CA LYS A 424 24.26 -2.04 -11.57
C LYS A 424 23.99 -0.56 -11.78
N LYS A 425 22.71 -0.15 -11.73
CA LYS A 425 22.29 1.25 -11.87
C LYS A 425 22.81 2.12 -10.72
N VAL A 426 22.85 1.59 -9.50
CA VAL A 426 23.41 2.28 -8.32
C VAL A 426 24.93 2.43 -8.42
N ILE A 427 25.64 1.38 -8.87
CA ILE A 427 27.10 1.42 -9.07
C ILE A 427 27.46 2.44 -10.16
N ALA A 428 26.70 2.50 -11.25
CA ALA A 428 26.97 3.40 -12.37
C ALA A 428 26.77 4.89 -12.05
N ASP A 429 25.82 5.24 -11.16
CA ASP A 429 25.59 6.62 -10.72
C ASP A 429 25.36 6.74 -9.20
N PRO A 430 26.44 6.63 -8.38
CA PRO A 430 26.36 6.77 -6.93
C PRO A 430 25.97 8.20 -6.50
N SER A 431 26.25 9.20 -7.34
CA SER A 431 26.01 10.62 -7.03
C SER A 431 24.53 10.96 -6.90
N SER A 432 23.65 10.16 -7.50
CA SER A 432 22.19 10.29 -7.42
C SER A 432 21.60 9.90 -6.05
N LEU A 433 22.39 9.24 -5.20
CA LEU A 433 21.95 8.74 -3.91
C LEU A 433 21.87 9.86 -2.87
N ASN A 434 20.79 9.83 -2.07
CA ASN A 434 20.67 10.63 -0.85
C ASN A 434 20.62 9.70 0.36
N MET A 435 20.83 10.25 1.56
CA MET A 435 20.83 9.48 2.81
C MET A 435 19.62 8.54 2.98
N LYS A 436 18.40 9.01 2.67
CA LYS A 436 17.19 8.17 2.79
C LYS A 436 17.23 7.01 1.79
N SER A 437 17.60 7.27 0.54
CA SER A 437 17.77 6.24 -0.47
C SER A 437 18.82 5.21 -0.06
N ILE A 438 19.95 5.64 0.49
CA ILE A 438 21.03 4.75 0.95
C ILE A 438 20.53 3.77 2.00
N ILE A 439 19.88 4.28 3.05
CA ILE A 439 19.36 3.45 4.16
C ILE A 439 18.30 2.47 3.64
N CYS A 440 17.38 2.91 2.78
CA CYS A 440 16.36 2.04 2.20
C CYS A 440 16.96 0.92 1.33
N ILE A 441 17.96 1.25 0.51
CA ILE A 441 18.63 0.25 -0.35
C ILE A 441 19.34 -0.79 0.53
N LEU A 442 20.13 -0.34 1.51
CA LEU A 442 20.80 -1.24 2.45
C LEU A 442 19.81 -2.15 3.17
N HIS A 443 18.68 -1.58 3.61
CA HIS A 443 17.61 -2.33 4.25
C HIS A 443 17.05 -3.43 3.33
N VAL A 444 16.63 -3.09 2.11
CA VAL A 444 16.04 -4.06 1.16
C VAL A 444 17.02 -5.19 0.84
N TYR A 445 18.28 -4.86 0.49
CA TYR A 445 19.27 -5.88 0.11
C TYR A 445 19.67 -6.77 1.29
N SER A 446 19.83 -6.20 2.48
CA SER A 446 20.10 -6.98 3.69
C SER A 446 18.91 -7.86 4.08
N SER A 447 17.69 -7.33 4.06
CA SER A 447 16.45 -8.02 4.44
C SER A 447 16.11 -9.19 3.52
N LEU A 448 16.23 -9.00 2.20
CA LEU A 448 16.05 -10.06 1.19
C LEU A 448 17.30 -10.92 0.98
N ASN A 449 18.36 -10.67 1.76
CA ASN A 449 19.62 -11.40 1.73
C ASN A 449 20.18 -11.53 0.30
N HIS A 450 20.26 -10.41 -0.43
CA HIS A 450 20.59 -10.41 -1.85
C HIS A 450 22.06 -10.12 -2.14
N PHE A 451 22.67 -11.00 -2.93
CA PHE A 451 24.06 -10.96 -3.37
C PHE A 451 24.12 -11.27 -4.86
N TYR A 452 24.92 -10.47 -5.58
CA TYR A 452 25.24 -10.66 -6.99
C TYR A 452 26.73 -10.97 -7.18
N LYS A 453 26.99 -12.15 -7.75
CA LYS A 453 28.26 -12.87 -7.80
C LYS A 453 29.53 -12.01 -7.94
N CYS A 454 29.60 -11.13 -8.95
CA CYS A 454 30.84 -10.38 -9.22
C CYS A 454 30.83 -8.92 -8.74
N GLN A 455 29.68 -8.36 -8.33
CA GLN A 455 29.56 -6.92 -8.02
C GLN A 455 29.10 -6.64 -6.59
N THR A 456 28.88 -7.66 -5.77
CA THR A 456 28.46 -7.47 -4.38
C THR A 456 29.46 -6.64 -3.59
N SER A 457 30.76 -6.90 -3.74
CA SER A 457 31.82 -6.15 -3.07
C SER A 457 31.85 -4.69 -3.51
N GLU A 458 31.84 -4.45 -4.82
CA GLU A 458 31.81 -3.11 -5.42
C GLU A 458 30.56 -2.33 -4.96
N PHE A 459 29.38 -2.94 -5.02
CA PHE A 459 28.15 -2.34 -4.52
C PHE A 459 28.22 -1.99 -3.03
N GLN A 460 28.71 -2.90 -2.20
CA GLN A 460 28.88 -2.65 -0.77
C GLN A 460 29.84 -1.48 -0.53
N GLU A 461 30.96 -1.42 -1.26
CA GLU A 461 31.94 -0.32 -1.18
C GLU A 461 31.34 1.02 -1.63
N VAL A 462 30.60 1.05 -2.74
CA VAL A 462 29.88 2.23 -3.25
C VAL A 462 28.89 2.74 -2.21
N MET A 463 28.05 1.85 -1.66
CA MET A 463 27.06 2.20 -0.65
C MET A 463 27.72 2.71 0.64
N ALA A 464 28.83 2.08 1.03
CA ALA A 464 29.54 2.47 2.23
C ALA A 464 30.21 3.84 2.04
N THR A 465 30.89 4.07 0.92
CA THR A 465 31.52 5.36 0.58
C THR A 465 30.48 6.48 0.50
N SER A 466 29.33 6.21 -0.12
CA SER A 466 28.21 7.15 -0.18
C SER A 466 27.69 7.50 1.22
N LEU A 467 27.58 6.53 2.13
CA LEU A 467 27.21 6.76 3.53
C LEU A 467 28.26 7.61 4.28
N THR A 468 29.55 7.43 3.99
CA THR A 468 30.63 8.20 4.60
C THR A 468 30.45 9.70 4.40
N GLY A 469 30.02 10.11 3.20
CA GLY A 469 29.71 11.51 2.89
C GLY A 469 28.62 12.14 3.78
N TYR A 470 27.80 11.32 4.45
CA TYR A 470 26.71 11.76 5.32
C TYR A 470 26.97 11.54 6.82
N LEU A 471 28.14 11.03 7.24
CA LEU A 471 28.40 10.65 8.63
C LEU A 471 28.21 11.78 9.65
N HIS A 472 28.48 13.03 9.27
CA HIS A 472 28.33 14.17 10.19
C HIS A 472 26.88 14.66 10.34
N HIS A 473 25.96 14.19 9.48
CA HIS A 473 24.56 14.65 9.46
C HIS A 473 23.55 13.53 9.70
N ILE A 474 24.00 12.28 9.73
CA ILE A 474 23.14 11.12 10.00
C ILE A 474 22.83 11.03 11.49
N SER A 475 21.57 10.71 11.83
CA SER A 475 21.20 10.43 13.22
C SER A 475 21.77 9.08 13.68
N SER A 476 21.99 8.95 14.99
CA SER A 476 22.45 7.71 15.64
C SER A 476 21.60 6.50 15.24
N GLU A 477 20.27 6.67 15.16
CA GLU A 477 19.33 5.62 14.77
C GLU A 477 19.50 5.19 13.29
N ASN A 478 19.62 6.16 12.38
CA ASN A 478 19.80 5.89 10.96
C ASN A 478 21.18 5.26 10.67
N LEU A 479 22.20 5.65 11.43
CA LEU A 479 23.52 5.04 11.36
C LEU A 479 23.47 3.59 11.88
N LEU A 480 22.80 3.34 13.01
CA LEU A 480 22.58 1.98 13.54
C LEU A 480 21.86 1.10 12.51
N ASN A 481 20.82 1.63 11.87
CA ASN A 481 20.08 0.96 10.80
C ASN A 481 20.99 0.53 9.65
N ALA A 482 21.79 1.45 9.12
CA ALA A 482 22.70 1.18 8.03
C ALA A 482 23.79 0.16 8.41
N VAL A 483 24.37 0.31 9.61
CA VAL A 483 25.42 -0.60 10.10
C VAL A 483 24.87 -2.01 10.32
N CYS A 484 23.68 -2.17 10.92
CA CYS A 484 23.04 -3.49 11.05
C CYS A 484 22.77 -4.15 9.69
N SER A 485 22.39 -3.37 8.67
CA SER A 485 22.23 -3.88 7.31
C SER A 485 23.56 -4.35 6.71
N PHE A 486 24.65 -3.60 6.89
CA PHE A 486 25.99 -4.04 6.47
C PHE A 486 26.43 -5.32 7.17
N CYS A 487 26.25 -5.41 8.49
CA CYS A 487 26.55 -6.62 9.26
C CYS A 487 25.75 -7.84 8.76
N SER A 488 24.47 -7.65 8.44
CA SER A 488 23.63 -8.72 7.89
C SER A 488 24.19 -9.23 6.55
N MET A 489 24.70 -8.32 5.71
CA MET A 489 25.33 -8.61 4.42
C MET A 489 26.81 -9.03 4.52
N ASN A 490 27.33 -9.31 5.72
CA ASN A 490 28.72 -9.69 5.97
C ASN A 490 29.76 -8.66 5.50
N HIS A 491 29.43 -7.37 5.58
CA HIS A 491 30.33 -6.27 5.25
C HIS A 491 30.63 -5.42 6.49
N PHE A 492 31.91 -5.22 6.80
CA PHE A 492 32.33 -4.57 8.04
C PHE A 492 33.25 -3.41 7.78
N ALA A 493 32.74 -2.20 7.98
CA ALA A 493 33.51 -0.98 7.86
C ALA A 493 33.66 -0.29 9.21
N MET A 494 34.81 -0.52 9.87
CA MET A 494 35.07 -0.02 11.22
C MET A 494 34.94 1.51 11.35
N ALA A 495 35.27 2.27 10.31
CA ALA A 495 35.10 3.73 10.30
C ALA A 495 33.65 4.20 10.56
N ARG A 496 32.65 3.36 10.22
CA ARG A 496 31.21 3.64 10.38
C ARG A 496 30.65 3.05 11.68
N ILE A 497 31.33 2.04 12.22
CA ILE A 497 30.98 1.35 13.47
C ILE A 497 31.49 2.14 14.67
N ASN A 498 32.71 2.69 14.61
CA ASN A 498 33.35 3.39 15.73
C ASN A 498 32.50 4.53 16.32
N PRO A 499 31.79 5.37 15.53
CA PRO A 499 30.90 6.39 16.09
C PRO A 499 29.76 5.82 16.92
N LEU A 500 29.21 4.65 16.54
CA LEU A 500 28.14 3.99 17.29
C LEU A 500 28.62 3.31 18.58
N LEU A 501 29.92 3.03 18.69
CA LEU A 501 30.51 2.42 19.89
C LEU A 501 30.80 3.45 21.00
N GLN A 502 30.51 4.73 20.77
CA GLN A 502 30.64 5.73 21.82
C GLN A 502 29.55 5.54 22.88
N LYS A 503 29.93 5.57 24.16
CA LYS A 503 29.03 5.32 25.30
C LYS A 503 27.82 6.26 25.31
N ASP A 504 28.03 7.53 24.95
CA ASP A 504 26.97 8.54 24.92
C ASP A 504 25.92 8.25 23.84
N VAL A 505 26.36 7.80 22.65
CA VAL A 505 25.50 7.41 21.53
C VAL A 505 24.69 6.15 21.86
N ILE A 506 25.31 5.17 22.52
CA ILE A 506 24.62 3.97 22.99
C ILE A 506 23.55 4.33 24.02
N ASN A 507 23.88 5.18 24.98
CA ASN A 507 22.93 5.64 25.99
C ASN A 507 21.77 6.40 25.33
N GLU A 508 22.03 7.29 24.37
CA GLU A 508 21.01 7.97 23.58
C GLU A 508 20.04 6.97 22.91
N LEU A 509 20.58 5.95 22.23
CA LEU A 509 19.82 4.93 21.52
C LEU A 509 18.99 4.02 22.44
N LEU A 510 19.43 3.81 23.68
CA LEU A 510 18.70 3.03 24.69
C LEU A 510 17.65 3.86 25.44
N MET A 511 17.93 5.16 25.66
CA MET A 511 17.04 6.09 26.35
C MET A 511 15.83 6.49 25.51
N SER A 512 15.83 6.22 24.20
CA SER A 512 14.69 6.49 23.33
C SER A 512 13.45 5.64 23.64
N GLY A 513 13.55 4.66 24.55
CA GLY A 513 12.45 3.75 24.94
C GLY A 513 12.06 2.77 23.84
N ASP A 514 12.86 2.69 22.76
CA ASP A 514 12.57 1.84 21.60
C ASP A 514 13.28 0.49 21.75
N GLU A 515 12.52 -0.55 22.10
CA GLU A 515 13.03 -1.94 22.18
C GLU A 515 13.71 -2.40 20.88
N ARG A 516 13.39 -1.79 19.73
CA ARG A 516 14.00 -2.11 18.44
C ARG A 516 15.45 -1.69 18.38
N ASN A 517 15.81 -0.54 18.95
CA ASN A 517 17.19 -0.08 18.98
C ASN A 517 18.04 -0.98 19.87
N ALA A 518 17.49 -1.41 21.01
CA ALA A 518 18.14 -2.40 21.86
C ALA A 518 18.37 -3.73 21.10
N HIS A 519 17.40 -4.20 20.32
CA HIS A 519 17.58 -5.41 19.50
C HIS A 519 18.66 -5.25 18.42
N LYS A 520 18.68 -4.12 17.70
CA LYS A 520 19.71 -3.80 16.69
C LYS A 520 21.10 -3.72 17.30
N LEU A 521 21.25 -3.09 18.46
CA LEU A 521 22.52 -3.04 19.20
C LEU A 521 23.00 -4.44 19.60
N ARG A 522 22.09 -5.35 19.97
CA ARG A 522 22.44 -6.77 20.22
C ARG A 522 22.92 -7.48 18.97
N ILE A 523 22.25 -7.27 17.84
CA ILE A 523 22.70 -7.80 16.53
C ILE A 523 24.12 -7.29 16.23
N LEU A 524 24.34 -5.98 16.36
CA LEU A 524 25.64 -5.37 16.14
C LEU A 524 26.71 -5.99 17.05
N ALA A 525 26.43 -6.11 18.35
CA ALA A 525 27.35 -6.74 19.30
C ALA A 525 27.67 -8.20 18.94
N ALA A 526 26.68 -8.97 18.49
CA ALA A 526 26.88 -10.34 18.04
C ALA A 526 27.80 -10.40 16.80
N CYS A 527 27.54 -9.56 15.79
CA CYS A 527 28.38 -9.50 14.58
C CYS A 527 29.82 -9.09 14.89
N LEU A 528 30.04 -8.12 15.78
CA LEU A 528 31.39 -7.69 16.17
C LEU A 528 32.20 -8.80 16.86
N LYS A 529 31.53 -9.63 17.68
CA LYS A 529 32.16 -10.75 18.38
C LYS A 529 32.41 -11.95 17.47
N LEU A 530 31.43 -12.32 16.65
CA LEU A 530 31.46 -13.54 15.86
C LEU A 530 32.12 -13.36 14.49
N ASP A 531 31.86 -12.26 13.77
CA ASP A 531 32.35 -12.12 12.39
C ASP A 531 33.73 -11.40 12.33
N ILE A 532 34.06 -10.51 13.28
CA ILE A 532 35.30 -9.69 13.24
C ILE A 532 36.32 -10.07 14.35
N SER A 533 35.91 -10.81 15.39
CA SER A 533 36.74 -11.06 16.59
C SER A 533 37.23 -9.78 17.30
N CYS A 534 36.43 -8.71 17.32
CA CYS A 534 36.82 -7.47 18.00
C CYS A 534 36.65 -7.61 19.52
N HIS A 535 37.74 -7.51 20.29
CA HIS A 535 37.75 -7.68 21.75
C HIS A 535 37.19 -6.48 22.54
N ASN A 536 37.01 -5.31 21.91
CA ASN A 536 36.55 -4.08 22.58
C ASN A 536 35.03 -3.96 22.69
N THR A 537 34.33 -5.06 22.95
CA THR A 537 32.87 -5.04 22.99
C THR A 537 32.35 -4.65 24.35
N ILE A 538 31.66 -3.52 24.36
CA ILE A 538 30.86 -2.99 25.47
C ILE A 538 29.90 -4.08 25.94
N ASP A 539 29.89 -4.35 27.25
CA ASP A 539 28.91 -5.20 27.91
C ASP A 539 27.54 -4.50 27.87
N LEU A 540 26.88 -4.61 26.72
CA LEU A 540 25.49 -4.25 26.50
C LEU A 540 24.60 -5.32 27.15
N ALA A 541 24.51 -5.34 28.48
CA ALA A 541 23.48 -6.07 29.20
C ALA A 541 22.38 -5.09 29.63
N PRO A 542 21.17 -5.11 29.02
CA PRO A 542 19.97 -5.63 29.73
C PRO A 542 18.78 -6.06 28.80
N PRO A 543 17.57 -6.32 29.34
CA PRO A 543 17.04 -7.61 29.82
C PRO A 543 16.58 -8.57 28.70
N LEU A 544 16.36 -9.84 29.07
CA LEU A 544 15.83 -10.90 28.21
C LEU A 544 14.54 -10.46 27.50
N LEU A 545 14.56 -10.49 26.17
CA LEU A 545 13.34 -10.64 25.39
C LEU A 545 13.27 -12.10 24.97
N SER A 546 12.33 -12.83 25.58
CA SER A 546 11.91 -14.14 25.10
C SER A 546 11.44 -13.97 23.67
N THR A 547 12.30 -14.32 22.71
CA THR A 547 11.78 -14.75 21.41
C THR A 547 11.04 -16.02 21.76
N ALA A 548 9.71 -16.02 21.67
CA ALA A 548 8.93 -17.23 21.87
C ALA A 548 9.39 -18.25 20.82
N LEU A 549 10.32 -19.12 21.21
CA LEU A 549 10.51 -20.37 20.52
C LEU A 549 9.22 -21.12 20.78
N TYR A 550 8.52 -21.44 19.70
CA TYR A 550 7.57 -22.53 19.74
C TYR A 550 8.40 -23.77 19.42
N PRO A 551 8.93 -24.51 20.41
CA PRO A 551 9.33 -25.88 20.16
C PRO A 551 8.09 -26.54 19.56
N THR A 552 8.18 -26.99 18.32
CA THR A 552 7.09 -27.75 17.74
C THR A 552 7.06 -29.04 18.52
N VAL A 553 6.08 -29.23 19.40
CA VAL A 553 5.92 -30.46 20.22
C VAL A 553 6.09 -31.70 19.34
N LYS A 554 5.57 -31.63 18.10
CA LYS A 554 5.72 -32.65 17.07
C LYS A 554 7.17 -32.96 16.65
N VAL A 555 8.07 -31.97 16.61
CA VAL A 555 9.50 -32.19 16.31
C VAL A 555 10.19 -32.81 17.52
N ALA A 556 9.89 -32.33 18.74
CA ALA A 556 10.40 -32.92 19.97
C ALA A 556 9.99 -34.39 20.10
N ASP A 557 8.70 -34.70 19.92
CA ASP A 557 8.16 -36.06 19.94
C ASP A 557 8.82 -36.95 18.88
N ALA A 558 9.02 -36.41 17.67
CA ALA A 558 9.70 -37.13 16.60
C ALA A 558 11.16 -37.43 16.99
N LEU A 559 11.93 -36.44 17.46
CA LEU A 559 13.30 -36.65 17.93
C LEU A 559 13.36 -37.68 19.07
N SER A 560 12.49 -37.57 20.08
CA SER A 560 12.39 -38.52 21.19
C SER A 560 12.09 -39.95 20.71
N SER A 561 11.24 -40.10 19.68
CA SER A 561 10.86 -41.42 19.16
C SER A 561 12.00 -42.22 18.51
N PHE A 562 13.03 -41.56 17.96
CA PHE A 562 14.13 -42.26 17.27
C PHE A 562 15.52 -42.03 17.85
N LEU A 563 15.75 -40.94 18.60
CA LEU A 563 17.00 -40.70 19.31
C LEU A 563 16.91 -41.08 20.79
N GLY A 564 15.76 -40.86 21.42
CA GLY A 564 15.60 -40.89 22.87
C GLY A 564 15.91 -39.53 23.52
N GLU A 565 15.29 -39.25 24.66
CA GLU A 565 15.34 -37.94 25.34
C GLU A 565 16.74 -37.52 25.82
N GLU A 566 17.66 -38.47 26.00
CA GLU A 566 19.02 -38.23 26.51
C GLU A 566 20.01 -37.72 25.43
N TYR A 567 19.60 -37.72 24.16
CA TYR A 567 20.47 -37.52 23.00
C TYR A 567 20.31 -36.15 22.34
N PHE A 568 19.39 -35.31 22.83
CA PHE A 568 19.22 -33.94 22.36
C PHE A 568 18.87 -33.00 23.51
N SER A 569 19.15 -31.71 23.34
CA SER A 569 18.81 -30.67 24.32
C SER A 569 17.85 -29.67 23.70
N GLU A 570 16.72 -29.43 24.36
CA GLU A 570 15.69 -28.50 23.91
C GLU A 570 15.94 -27.05 24.34
N ASN A 571 15.52 -26.11 23.49
CA ASN A 571 15.39 -24.67 23.79
C ASN A 571 16.65 -24.05 24.41
N ARG A 572 17.83 -24.38 23.88
CA ARG A 572 19.09 -23.90 24.43
C ARG A 572 19.32 -22.43 24.07
N GLN A 573 19.57 -21.63 25.11
CA GLN A 573 20.14 -20.29 24.95
C GLN A 573 21.65 -20.39 24.78
N LEU A 574 22.15 -19.83 23.69
CA LEU A 574 23.56 -19.71 23.36
C LEU A 574 24.09 -18.32 23.72
N PRO A 575 25.42 -18.14 23.76
CA PRO A 575 26.01 -16.81 23.87
C PRO A 575 25.44 -15.85 22.81
N HIS A 576 25.49 -14.55 23.12
CA HIS A 576 25.01 -13.48 22.23
C HIS A 576 23.49 -13.53 21.96
N ASN A 577 22.72 -14.11 22.90
CA ASN A 577 21.25 -14.21 22.88
C ASN A 577 20.70 -14.96 21.66
N TYR A 578 21.47 -15.87 21.09
CA TYR A 578 20.93 -16.83 20.15
C TYR A 578 20.15 -17.91 20.89
N TYR A 579 19.03 -18.31 20.31
CA TYR A 579 18.25 -19.45 20.76
C TYR A 579 18.20 -20.50 19.65
N ILE A 580 18.44 -21.75 20.01
CA ILE A 580 18.28 -22.90 19.12
C ILE A 580 17.16 -23.80 19.65
N ASN A 581 16.41 -24.43 18.74
CA ASN A 581 15.28 -25.27 19.14
C ASN A 581 15.78 -26.59 19.71
N PHE A 582 16.70 -27.24 19.00
CA PHE A 582 17.32 -28.48 19.46
C PHE A 582 18.82 -28.46 19.19
N GLU A 583 19.60 -28.97 20.14
CA GLU A 583 21.00 -29.33 19.94
C GLU A 583 21.17 -30.83 19.97
N VAL A 584 21.88 -31.36 18.99
CA VAL A 584 22.27 -32.77 18.91
C VAL A 584 23.80 -32.84 18.84
N ARG A 585 24.42 -33.74 19.61
CA ARG A 585 25.86 -34.02 19.51
C ARG A 585 26.06 -35.28 18.68
N MET A 586 26.94 -35.22 17.69
CA MET A 586 27.26 -36.34 16.82
C MET A 586 28.77 -36.53 16.74
N ASP A 587 29.21 -37.68 16.24
CA ASP A 587 30.59 -37.86 15.78
C ASP A 587 30.89 -36.96 14.57
N ILE A 588 32.18 -36.75 14.26
CA ILE A 588 32.62 -35.91 13.10
C ILE A 588 31.94 -36.34 11.79
N ASN A 589 31.69 -37.63 11.61
CA ASN A 589 31.11 -38.17 10.37
C ASN A 589 29.58 -38.13 10.32
N ARG A 590 28.91 -37.55 11.34
CA ARG A 590 27.43 -37.53 11.50
C ARG A 590 26.80 -38.92 11.35
N SER A 591 27.50 -39.96 11.77
CA SER A 591 27.06 -41.35 11.66
C SER A 591 26.40 -41.85 12.95
N LYS A 592 26.79 -41.29 14.10
CA LYS A 592 26.32 -41.69 15.44
C LYS A 592 26.01 -40.48 16.30
N VAL A 593 24.87 -40.51 16.97
CA VAL A 593 24.49 -39.51 17.98
C VAL A 593 25.10 -39.89 19.32
N LEU A 594 25.62 -38.90 20.03
CA LEU A 594 26.34 -39.03 21.28
C LEU A 594 25.48 -38.51 22.44
N PRO A 595 25.39 -39.21 23.57
CA PRO A 595 24.62 -38.76 24.72
C PRO A 595 25.28 -37.54 25.37
N PHE A 596 24.47 -36.67 25.99
CA PHE A 596 25.00 -35.48 26.68
C PHE A 596 25.69 -35.81 28.02
N SER A 597 25.52 -37.04 28.53
CA SER A 597 26.05 -37.54 29.81
C SER A 597 27.50 -38.04 29.74
N ASP A 598 28.04 -38.32 28.56
CA ASP A 598 29.41 -38.83 28.42
C ASP A 598 30.46 -37.71 28.54
N VAL A 599 31.11 -37.63 29.70
CA VAL A 599 32.17 -36.67 30.05
C VAL A 599 33.52 -37.00 29.35
N VAL A 600 33.60 -38.12 28.62
CA VAL A 600 34.88 -38.74 28.22
C VAL A 600 35.28 -38.45 26.75
N ILE A 601 34.42 -37.82 25.95
CA ILE A 601 34.70 -37.57 24.52
C ILE A 601 35.41 -36.22 24.36
N SER A 602 36.57 -36.22 23.70
CA SER A 602 37.31 -35.00 23.40
C SER A 602 36.46 -34.08 22.51
N ALA A 603 36.47 -32.76 22.78
CA ALA A 603 35.73 -31.78 21.98
C ALA A 603 36.16 -31.77 20.49
N ALA A 604 37.32 -32.34 20.17
CA ALA A 604 37.84 -32.44 18.81
C ALA A 604 37.13 -33.52 17.98
N ASP A 605 36.50 -34.51 18.62
CA ASP A 605 35.89 -35.68 17.95
C ASP A 605 34.36 -35.57 17.80
N THR A 606 33.78 -34.42 18.20
CA THR A 606 32.33 -34.20 18.23
C THR A 606 31.91 -33.06 17.32
N GLN A 607 30.86 -33.28 16.53
CA GLN A 607 30.16 -32.24 15.78
C GLN A 607 28.87 -31.86 16.50
N ARG A 608 28.67 -30.56 16.71
CA ARG A 608 27.44 -30.02 17.31
C ARG A 608 26.47 -29.64 16.20
N VAL A 609 25.24 -30.15 16.28
CA VAL A 609 24.19 -29.86 15.31
C VAL A 609 23.15 -28.97 15.99
N ALA A 610 22.81 -27.85 15.36
CA ALA A 610 21.71 -26.98 15.76
C ALA A 610 20.55 -27.18 14.80
N GLU A 611 19.44 -27.73 15.30
CA GLU A 611 18.19 -27.77 14.55
C GLU A 611 17.36 -26.52 14.85
N LEU A 612 16.99 -25.81 13.80
CA LEU A 612 16.20 -24.58 13.88
C LEU A 612 14.82 -24.82 13.27
N CYS A 613 13.80 -24.74 14.11
CA CYS A 613 12.40 -24.72 13.69
C CYS A 613 12.07 -23.30 13.21
N VAL A 614 11.88 -23.14 11.91
CA VAL A 614 11.78 -21.83 11.26
C VAL A 614 10.37 -21.60 10.71
N PRO A 615 9.74 -20.44 10.99
CA PRO A 615 8.46 -20.09 10.41
C PRO A 615 8.61 -19.61 8.97
N ARG A 616 7.54 -19.71 8.19
CA ARG A 616 7.51 -19.36 6.75
C ARG A 616 7.98 -17.92 6.46
N SER A 617 7.73 -16.99 7.38
CA SER A 617 8.11 -15.58 7.25
C SER A 617 9.62 -15.31 7.27
N THR A 618 10.44 -16.28 7.64
CA THR A 618 11.91 -16.19 7.61
C THR A 618 12.51 -16.46 6.23
N TYR A 619 11.69 -16.92 5.28
CA TYR A 619 12.06 -17.12 3.89
C TYR A 619 11.44 -16.04 3.00
N CYS A 620 12.02 -15.89 1.81
CA CYS A 620 11.35 -15.21 0.71
C CYS A 620 10.09 -16.00 0.30
N LEU A 621 9.16 -15.34 -0.39
CA LEU A 621 7.85 -15.88 -0.72
C LEU A 621 7.90 -17.19 -1.53
N ASP A 622 8.95 -17.38 -2.32
CA ASP A 622 9.26 -18.59 -3.10
C ASP A 622 9.74 -19.78 -2.26
N LEU A 623 9.97 -19.58 -0.95
CA LEU A 623 10.47 -20.56 0.02
C LEU A 623 11.85 -21.15 -0.27
N ALA A 624 12.54 -20.65 -1.29
CA ALA A 624 13.86 -21.15 -1.67
C ALA A 624 14.98 -20.41 -0.93
N HIS A 625 14.78 -19.13 -0.60
CA HIS A 625 15.85 -18.24 -0.14
C HIS A 625 15.62 -17.70 1.29
N PRO A 626 16.53 -17.94 2.24
CA PRO A 626 16.40 -17.39 3.59
C PRO A 626 16.61 -15.87 3.59
N ARG A 627 15.81 -15.16 4.40
CA ARG A 627 15.94 -13.71 4.60
C ARG A 627 17.15 -13.37 5.48
N GLY A 628 17.53 -12.10 5.49
CA GLY A 628 18.79 -11.60 6.05
C GLY A 628 19.08 -12.03 7.48
N PHE A 629 18.07 -11.94 8.35
CA PHE A 629 18.25 -12.31 9.76
C PHE A 629 18.50 -13.81 9.94
N LEU A 630 17.78 -14.67 9.21
CA LEU A 630 17.99 -16.12 9.27
C LEU A 630 19.36 -16.48 8.70
N ALA A 631 19.72 -15.91 7.55
CA ALA A 631 21.03 -16.12 6.94
C ALA A 631 22.19 -15.71 7.86
N MET A 632 22.08 -14.54 8.50
CA MET A 632 23.04 -14.06 9.51
C MET A 632 23.12 -15.01 10.71
N LYS A 633 21.98 -15.45 11.26
CA LYS A 633 21.94 -16.42 12.36
C LYS A 633 22.63 -17.74 11.98
N MET A 634 22.37 -18.26 10.79
CA MET A 634 23.04 -19.47 10.29
C MET A 634 24.55 -19.28 10.20
N ARG A 635 25.02 -18.15 9.65
CA ARG A 635 26.44 -17.80 9.58
C ARG A 635 27.08 -17.77 10.97
N HIS A 636 26.47 -17.07 11.91
CA HIS A 636 26.94 -16.98 13.30
C HIS A 636 27.00 -18.34 14.01
N LEU A 637 26.00 -19.21 13.82
CA LEU A 637 26.01 -20.55 14.38
C LEU A 637 27.15 -21.40 13.81
N LYS A 638 27.45 -21.28 12.51
CA LYS A 638 28.62 -21.94 11.91
C LYS A 638 29.93 -21.49 12.55
N VAL A 639 30.09 -20.19 12.83
CA VAL A 639 31.26 -19.65 13.56
C VAL A 639 31.36 -20.24 14.97
N MET A 640 30.22 -20.48 15.62
CA MET A 640 30.15 -21.14 16.94
C MET A 640 30.33 -22.68 16.87
N ALA A 641 30.85 -23.20 15.75
CA ALA A 641 31.09 -24.61 15.46
C ALA A 641 29.82 -25.49 15.45
N PHE A 642 28.66 -24.92 15.08
CA PHE A 642 27.45 -25.70 14.81
C PHE A 642 27.29 -26.01 13.33
N HIS A 643 26.90 -27.25 13.05
CA HIS A 643 26.23 -27.60 11.81
C HIS A 643 24.74 -27.22 11.93
N VAL A 644 24.22 -26.43 11.00
CA VAL A 644 22.84 -25.91 11.10
C VAL A 644 21.90 -26.69 10.20
N ILE A 645 20.86 -27.27 10.79
CA ILE A 645 19.75 -27.92 10.09
C ILE A 645 18.50 -27.06 10.23
N LEU A 646 17.83 -26.78 9.11
CA LEU A 646 16.58 -26.03 9.08
C LEU A 646 15.40 -26.98 9.00
N VAL A 647 14.45 -26.80 9.91
CA VAL A 647 13.19 -27.54 9.99
C VAL A 647 12.05 -26.56 9.74
N CYS A 648 11.40 -26.69 8.59
CA CYS A 648 10.32 -25.79 8.18
C CYS A 648 9.03 -26.14 8.91
N ASN A 649 8.52 -25.25 9.76
CA ASN A 649 7.35 -25.54 10.59
C ASN A 649 6.12 -25.92 9.74
N TRP A 650 5.91 -25.24 8.62
CA TRP A 650 4.77 -25.48 7.73
C TRP A 650 4.83 -26.83 6.99
N GLU A 651 6.02 -27.41 6.84
CA GLU A 651 6.17 -28.76 6.28
C GLU A 651 5.83 -29.78 7.36
N VAL A 652 6.40 -29.61 8.56
CA VAL A 652 6.18 -30.51 9.71
C VAL A 652 4.71 -30.54 10.13
N GLU A 653 4.02 -29.41 10.13
CA GLU A 653 2.60 -29.33 10.49
C GLU A 653 1.73 -30.20 9.56
N ARG A 654 2.08 -30.31 8.28
CA ARG A 654 1.32 -31.05 7.25
C ARG A 654 1.61 -32.55 7.17
N LEU A 655 2.75 -33.00 7.67
CA LEU A 655 3.22 -34.39 7.56
C LEU A 655 2.66 -35.28 8.67
N GLU A 656 2.54 -36.58 8.47
CA GLU A 656 2.27 -37.52 9.57
C GLU A 656 3.52 -37.74 10.43
N MET A 657 3.37 -38.26 11.66
CA MET A 657 4.50 -38.41 12.58
C MET A 657 5.63 -39.29 12.01
N GLN A 658 5.28 -40.38 11.30
CA GLN A 658 6.27 -41.26 10.67
C GLN A 658 7.08 -40.54 9.57
N ASP A 659 6.42 -39.67 8.81
CA ASP A 659 7.07 -38.86 7.77
C ASP A 659 7.96 -37.78 8.37
N VAL A 660 7.53 -37.15 9.49
CA VAL A 660 8.37 -36.20 10.24
C VAL A 660 9.64 -36.89 10.76
N VAL A 661 9.51 -38.09 11.34
CA VAL A 661 10.67 -38.89 11.79
C VAL A 661 11.60 -39.20 10.62
N THR A 662 11.05 -39.58 9.46
CA THR A 662 11.83 -39.86 8.26
C THR A 662 12.55 -38.63 7.72
N LEU A 663 11.87 -37.48 7.70
CA LEU A 663 12.43 -36.18 7.31
C LEU A 663 13.61 -35.79 8.21
N LEU A 664 13.42 -35.86 9.54
CA LEU A 664 14.45 -35.50 10.51
C LEU A 664 15.64 -36.45 10.44
N LYS A 665 15.42 -37.77 10.36
CA LYS A 665 16.51 -38.74 10.13
C LYS A 665 17.29 -38.42 8.86
N THR A 666 16.58 -38.15 7.77
CA THR A 666 17.23 -37.81 6.50
C THR A 666 18.08 -36.56 6.64
N LYS A 667 17.55 -35.49 7.24
CA LYS A 667 18.31 -34.25 7.44
C LYS A 667 19.49 -34.41 8.40
N LEU A 668 19.33 -35.19 9.47
CA LEU A 668 20.33 -35.38 10.52
C LEU A 668 21.50 -36.26 10.06
N TYR A 669 21.24 -37.30 9.26
CA TYR A 669 22.24 -38.25 8.77
C TYR A 669 22.64 -38.03 7.30
N SER A 670 22.04 -37.09 6.57
CA SER A 670 22.43 -36.80 5.18
C SER A 670 23.87 -36.29 5.11
N ALA A 671 24.63 -36.91 4.20
CA ALA A 671 26.00 -36.54 3.85
C ALA A 671 26.08 -35.28 2.96
N GLU A 672 24.97 -34.59 2.69
CA GLU A 672 24.98 -33.26 2.07
C GLU A 672 25.59 -32.21 3.01
N ALA A 673 26.90 -32.35 3.24
CA ALA A 673 27.79 -31.22 3.24
C ALA A 673 28.01 -30.81 1.78
N PHE A 674 28.01 -29.51 1.51
CA PHE A 674 28.33 -28.86 0.23
C PHE A 674 27.20 -28.74 -0.80
N LEU A 675 26.29 -27.79 -0.55
CA LEU A 675 26.15 -26.61 -1.41
C LEU A 675 26.02 -25.36 -0.52
N THR A 676 27.18 -24.95 -0.04
CA THR A 676 27.64 -23.57 -0.16
C THR A 676 26.62 -22.57 -0.76
N ALA A 677 25.82 -21.98 0.14
CA ALA A 677 25.60 -20.53 0.13
C ALA A 677 26.90 -19.74 0.42
N ASP A 678 28.03 -20.45 0.59
CA ASP A 678 29.40 -19.96 0.44
C ASP A 678 30.02 -20.51 -0.86
N VAL A 679 29.48 -20.17 -2.03
CA VAL A 679 30.46 -19.98 -3.10
C VAL A 679 31.24 -18.77 -2.61
N ASN A 680 32.50 -18.99 -2.24
CA ASN A 680 33.55 -18.01 -2.46
C ASN A 680 33.37 -17.47 -3.89
N LEU A 681 32.49 -16.50 -4.04
CA LEU A 681 32.35 -15.71 -5.26
C LEU A 681 33.50 -14.71 -5.38
N GLN A 682 34.37 -14.70 -4.38
CA GLN A 682 35.71 -14.14 -4.45
C GLN A 682 36.75 -15.10 -5.07
N SER A 683 36.48 -16.41 -5.27
CA SER A 683 37.45 -17.33 -5.88
C SER A 683 37.10 -17.78 -7.30
N MET A 684 36.07 -17.19 -7.92
CA MET A 684 35.81 -17.28 -9.36
C MET A 684 35.76 -15.88 -9.99
N CYS A 685 36.63 -14.99 -9.52
CA CYS A 685 37.14 -13.84 -10.25
C CYS A 685 38.66 -14.00 -10.36
#